data_AF-A0A1J8QJE4-F1
#
_entry.id   AF-A0A1J8QJE4-F1
#
_cell.length_a   1.000
_cell.length_b   1.000
_cell.length_c   1.000
_cell.angle_alpha   90.00
_cell.angle_beta   90.00
_cell.angle_gamma   90.00
#
_symmetry.space_group_name_H-M   'P 1'
#
loop_
_entity.id
_entity.type
_entity.pdbx_description
1 polymer ?
#
loop_
_entity_poly.entity_id
_entity_poly.type
_entity_poly.pdbx_seq_one_letter_code
_entity_poly.pdbx_strand_id
1 'polypeptide(L)'
;MAPIKKTKASPKPRSSGSKEPSLKKVKGENFYRNAKQVARLKMLSGGKPIRDKDGKIIQAAAFQKGEDETTPGRVQPDRRWFGNTRVISQKALDHFRTSLSAKKDDPYSVLLRRNKLPMALLDDASNPNTRKRSHIVETEPFSETFGPKAQRKKARLDVGTFEELSKLGAAAAEEAEQAANQLGVGSSGQPSEPQTHADYIEPIFAKGTSRRIYGELYKVIDSSDVILHILDARDPLGTICESVLEYMKKEKAHKQVVLVINKCDLVPNWVTARYIQHLTPRYPTIAFHASPNHSFGKGSLIQLLRQFSQLHSDKKQISVGFVGYPNVGKSSVINTLKSGKVCRVAPVPGETKVRSNNDYQAEQAKMFVFEPQVWQYITLTRRIYLIDCPGVVPTSAHDSQTSTVLKGVLRVEALPVPSEHIPTLMSRVKPLYLSRTYGIPLPYPDDPSRFWDPEQFLDTLARMKGRLLKGGEPDLDGVAKIILSDWVRGRIPFFVPPPERPEELNKAEAKLKVKSKGKEKAANGGEVLAVKQNLKTIVQKNTFLAEDVMPLDEDDDQNEEVSSAAGDNASDEEDEGSELGSDEAKNDEDEELSWNDVFTDGKEVASKAVGEQLSSAEQGDASDVEDTAAAKEPRMKTNKKKAKNFYTNANVKNKNRSKAAVMKSLPMGKKAYTAPMRGKVQKLIISVAHKPFDCPLTAPPIFTLSSIIRYLQIFDSRGNPTVEVDLYTAKGLFRAAVPSGASTGVHEAVELRDGDKANYVGKGVSKAVNNVNTILGPELIKSGLNVTQQKEIDDLLIKLDGTPNKGKLGANAILGVSIACVEAGAAEKGVPVYQHLAELAGVKPPYVMPCPAFNVINGGSHAGNKLAFQEFMLLPTGATSFTEAMKIGTETYHTLKKVISAKYGIDAVNVGDEGGFAPNVSGADESLELLTEAISKAGYEGKIKIALDVASSEFYKEGKYDLDFKNPNSDPQKWISGTELADLYLSYVEKYPIVSIEDPFDQDDWEAWIHFTKNSSVQIVGDDLTVTNPLRIKTAIEKKACNGLLLKINQIGTISESIQAAQLAQSDGWGVMVSHRSGETENTIIADLVVALGTGQIKTGAPARSERVAKYNALLRIEDEVKGSGAFYASDKGLSAGLTAPALLKK
;
A
#
# COMPACT_ATOMS: atom_id res chain seq x y z
N MET A 1 -24.17 -69.04 36.02
CA MET A 1 -23.26 -69.93 35.25
C MET A 1 -22.80 -69.19 34.00
N ALA A 2 -21.54 -69.41 33.62
CA ALA A 2 -20.83 -68.78 32.51
C ALA A 2 -21.44 -69.10 31.11
N PRO A 3 -21.01 -68.40 30.04
CA PRO A 3 -21.79 -68.09 28.84
C PRO A 3 -21.63 -69.13 27.71
N ILE A 4 -22.56 -69.11 26.73
CA ILE A 4 -22.36 -69.72 25.41
C ILE A 4 -22.61 -68.68 24.32
N LYS A 5 -21.58 -68.49 23.48
CA LYS A 5 -21.52 -67.63 22.30
C LYS A 5 -22.60 -67.99 21.26
N LYS A 6 -23.35 -67.00 20.77
CA LYS A 6 -23.81 -66.97 19.37
C LYS A 6 -23.73 -65.54 18.79
N THR A 7 -22.89 -65.44 17.76
CA THR A 7 -22.98 -64.55 16.58
C THR A 7 -23.23 -63.06 16.79
N LYS A 8 -22.15 -62.25 16.75
CA LYS A 8 -22.25 -60.82 16.45
C LYS A 8 -22.73 -60.65 15.01
N ALA A 9 -23.95 -60.15 14.85
CA ALA A 9 -24.45 -59.61 13.60
C ALA A 9 -23.48 -58.54 13.06
N SER A 10 -23.19 -58.61 11.77
CA SER A 10 -22.36 -57.64 11.06
C SER A 10 -23.07 -56.26 11.04
N PRO A 11 -22.35 -55.16 11.31
CA PRO A 11 -22.94 -53.82 11.25
C PRO A 11 -22.95 -53.36 9.79
N LYS A 12 -23.82 -53.94 8.97
CA LYS A 12 -24.17 -53.38 7.66
C LYS A 12 -25.70 -53.32 7.55
N PRO A 13 -26.33 -52.17 7.85
CA PRO A 13 -27.63 -51.89 7.30
C PRO A 13 -27.47 -51.54 5.82
N ARG A 14 -28.36 -52.08 5.01
CA ARG A 14 -28.54 -51.84 3.58
C ARG A 14 -28.74 -50.35 3.31
N SER A 15 -27.73 -49.68 2.74
CA SER A 15 -27.96 -48.58 1.80
C SER A 15 -27.36 -49.03 0.47
N SER A 16 -28.24 -49.24 -0.49
CA SER A 16 -28.00 -49.77 -1.84
C SER A 16 -26.84 -49.08 -2.57
N GLY A 17 -25.85 -49.89 -2.97
CA GLY A 17 -24.78 -49.50 -3.88
C GLY A 17 -23.75 -50.61 -4.12
N SER A 18 -24.11 -51.88 -3.87
CA SER A 18 -23.19 -53.02 -3.98
C SER A 18 -23.74 -54.09 -4.91
N LYS A 19 -23.59 -53.90 -6.22
CA LYS A 19 -23.58 -54.96 -7.24
C LYS A 19 -22.72 -54.61 -8.48
N GLU A 20 -21.57 -53.96 -8.30
CA GLU A 20 -20.51 -53.93 -9.32
C GLU A 20 -19.14 -54.28 -8.69
N PRO A 21 -18.32 -55.19 -9.27
CA PRO A 21 -17.11 -55.70 -8.63
C PRO A 21 -15.86 -54.78 -8.75
N SER A 22 -15.98 -53.49 -9.06
CA SER A 22 -14.83 -52.66 -9.45
C SER A 22 -14.69 -51.29 -8.75
N LEU A 23 -15.45 -51.00 -7.68
CA LEU A 23 -15.38 -49.70 -7.00
C LEU A 23 -14.25 -49.63 -5.96
N LYS A 24 -13.20 -48.84 -6.27
CA LYS A 24 -12.08 -48.46 -5.37
C LYS A 24 -12.59 -47.91 -4.03
N LYS A 25 -12.57 -48.74 -2.99
CA LYS A 25 -12.82 -48.29 -1.60
C LYS A 25 -11.63 -47.51 -1.06
N VAL A 26 -11.88 -46.42 -0.35
CA VAL A 26 -10.82 -45.55 0.20
C VAL A 26 -10.60 -45.89 1.67
N LYS A 27 -9.34 -46.12 2.07
CA LYS A 27 -8.97 -46.39 3.47
C LYS A 27 -9.48 -45.29 4.41
N GLY A 28 -10.30 -45.67 5.39
CA GLY A 28 -10.95 -44.77 6.35
C GLY A 28 -12.48 -44.62 6.15
N GLU A 29 -13.04 -45.27 5.14
CA GLU A 29 -14.49 -45.34 4.91
C GLU A 29 -15.17 -46.20 5.98
N ASN A 30 -16.15 -45.61 6.68
CA ASN A 30 -16.91 -46.25 7.75
C ASN A 30 -18.33 -45.67 7.81
N PHE A 31 -19.14 -46.13 8.77
CA PHE A 31 -20.53 -45.67 8.95
C PHE A 31 -20.67 -44.14 9.01
N TYR A 32 -19.69 -43.43 9.59
CA TYR A 32 -19.72 -41.98 9.75
C TYR A 32 -19.13 -41.20 8.57
N ARG A 33 -18.35 -41.85 7.68
CA ARG A 33 -17.53 -41.20 6.66
C ARG A 33 -17.55 -41.95 5.34
N ASN A 34 -18.09 -41.30 4.30
CA ASN A 34 -17.99 -41.80 2.94
C ASN A 34 -16.63 -41.46 2.28
N ALA A 35 -16.32 -42.08 1.14
CA ALA A 35 -15.05 -41.89 0.44
C ALA A 35 -14.68 -40.41 0.16
N LYS A 36 -15.67 -39.55 -0.18
CA LYS A 36 -15.46 -38.10 -0.42
C LYS A 36 -15.09 -37.35 0.87
N GLN A 37 -15.74 -37.65 1.99
CA GLN A 37 -15.42 -37.06 3.29
C GLN A 37 -14.04 -37.50 3.78
N VAL A 38 -13.68 -38.77 3.56
CA VAL A 38 -12.34 -39.29 3.87
C VAL A 38 -11.27 -38.58 3.04
N ALA A 39 -11.49 -38.36 1.75
CA ALA A 39 -10.56 -37.61 0.89
C ALA A 39 -10.39 -36.15 1.38
N ARG A 40 -11.48 -35.46 1.74
CA ARG A 40 -11.42 -34.10 2.30
C ARG A 40 -10.64 -34.04 3.62
N LEU A 41 -10.82 -35.00 4.52
CA LEU A 41 -10.06 -35.07 5.77
C LEU A 41 -8.58 -35.38 5.51
N LYS A 42 -8.29 -36.27 4.55
CA LYS A 42 -6.92 -36.56 4.12
C LYS A 42 -6.24 -35.34 3.51
N MET A 43 -6.95 -34.39 2.94
CA MET A 43 -6.38 -33.11 2.48
C MET A 43 -5.89 -32.23 3.64
N LEU A 44 -6.50 -32.31 4.83
CA LEU A 44 -6.06 -31.54 6.01
C LEU A 44 -4.82 -32.15 6.68
N SER A 45 -4.68 -33.47 6.62
CA SER A 45 -3.56 -34.21 7.22
C SER A 45 -2.45 -34.59 6.22
N GLY A 46 -2.78 -34.61 4.94
CA GLY A 46 -1.94 -35.02 3.82
C GLY A 46 -1.54 -33.84 2.95
N GLY A 47 -0.46 -33.99 2.19
CA GLY A 47 0.24 -32.87 1.56
C GLY A 47 1.70 -32.74 2.02
N LYS A 48 2.20 -33.71 2.79
CA LYS A 48 3.63 -33.85 3.06
C LYS A 48 4.29 -34.70 1.97
N PRO A 49 5.55 -34.43 1.60
CA PRO A 49 6.28 -35.29 0.69
C PRO A 49 6.53 -36.65 1.34
N ILE A 50 6.39 -37.72 0.56
CA ILE A 50 6.73 -39.09 1.01
C ILE A 50 8.20 -39.32 0.66
N ARG A 51 8.99 -39.70 1.67
CA ARG A 51 10.44 -39.94 1.54
C ARG A 51 10.76 -41.41 1.80
N ASP A 52 11.82 -41.91 1.18
CA ASP A 52 12.42 -43.19 1.53
C ASP A 52 13.23 -43.09 2.83
N LYS A 53 13.87 -44.20 3.23
CA LYS A 53 14.71 -44.27 4.43
C LYS A 53 15.97 -43.40 4.33
N ASP A 54 16.45 -43.17 3.11
CA ASP A 54 17.64 -42.36 2.80
C ASP A 54 17.30 -40.87 2.65
N GLY A 55 16.01 -40.50 2.80
CA GLY A 55 15.53 -39.13 2.76
C GLY A 55 15.20 -38.60 1.36
N LYS A 56 15.30 -39.42 0.31
CA LYS A 56 14.93 -39.06 -1.06
C LYS A 56 13.41 -39.03 -1.21
N ILE A 57 12.90 -38.03 -1.92
CA ILE A 57 11.47 -37.84 -2.14
C ILE A 57 11.00 -38.88 -3.18
N ILE A 58 10.13 -39.81 -2.75
CA ILE A 58 9.47 -40.80 -3.62
C ILE A 58 8.24 -40.16 -4.27
N GLN A 59 7.48 -39.38 -3.50
CA GLN A 59 6.31 -38.68 -3.96
C GLN A 59 6.34 -37.25 -3.45
N ALA A 60 6.39 -36.29 -4.36
CA ALA A 60 6.31 -34.88 -4.03
C ALA A 60 4.99 -34.57 -3.29
N ALA A 61 5.02 -33.51 -2.47
CA ALA A 61 3.80 -33.00 -1.85
C ALA A 61 2.79 -32.57 -2.94
N ALA A 62 1.51 -32.57 -2.57
CA ALA A 62 0.46 -32.10 -3.47
C ALA A 62 0.76 -30.66 -3.91
N PHE A 63 0.69 -30.40 -5.22
CA PHE A 63 1.00 -29.11 -5.86
C PHE A 63 2.47 -28.66 -5.77
N GLN A 64 3.42 -29.57 -5.46
CA GLN A 64 4.86 -29.29 -5.44
C GLN A 64 5.64 -30.25 -6.36
N LYS A 65 5.05 -30.62 -7.51
CA LYS A 65 5.76 -31.43 -8.51
C LYS A 65 6.91 -30.61 -9.12
N GLY A 66 8.07 -31.24 -9.27
CA GLY A 66 9.24 -30.63 -9.91
C GLY A 66 9.10 -30.52 -11.43
N GLU A 67 10.00 -29.77 -12.05
CA GLU A 67 9.99 -29.49 -13.49
C GLU A 67 10.02 -30.77 -14.35
N ASP A 68 10.79 -31.78 -13.93
CA ASP A 68 10.91 -33.08 -14.60
C ASP A 68 9.58 -33.85 -14.72
N GLU A 69 8.63 -33.61 -13.81
CA GLU A 69 7.30 -34.23 -13.81
C GLU A 69 6.22 -33.34 -14.45
N THR A 70 6.56 -32.10 -14.83
CA THR A 70 5.62 -31.15 -15.42
C THR A 70 5.61 -31.25 -16.95
N THR A 71 4.41 -31.22 -17.53
CA THR A 71 4.27 -31.25 -18.99
C THR A 71 4.53 -29.86 -19.58
N PRO A 72 5.23 -29.74 -20.74
CA PRO A 72 5.49 -28.46 -21.36
C PRO A 72 4.20 -27.71 -21.72
N GLY A 73 4.09 -26.45 -21.31
CA GLY A 73 2.95 -25.59 -21.64
C GLY A 73 2.97 -25.15 -23.10
N ARG A 74 2.40 -25.96 -24.00
CA ARG A 74 2.23 -25.60 -25.43
C ARG A 74 0.82 -25.07 -25.67
N VAL A 75 0.73 -23.94 -26.39
CA VAL A 75 -0.54 -23.38 -26.83
C VAL A 75 -0.73 -23.73 -28.31
N GLN A 76 -1.65 -24.63 -28.63
CA GLN A 76 -1.88 -25.12 -29.99
C GLN A 76 -2.56 -24.05 -30.85
N PRO A 77 -1.98 -23.58 -31.97
CA PRO A 77 -2.60 -22.54 -32.80
C PRO A 77 -4.03 -22.93 -33.23
N ASP A 78 -5.02 -22.13 -32.84
CA ASP A 78 -6.43 -22.36 -33.14
C ASP A 78 -7.06 -21.09 -33.74
N ARG A 79 -7.77 -21.24 -34.86
CA ARG A 79 -8.52 -20.15 -35.51
C ARG A 79 -9.58 -19.55 -34.59
N ARG A 80 -10.09 -20.34 -33.62
CA ARG A 80 -11.09 -19.91 -32.63
C ARG A 80 -10.61 -18.76 -31.75
N TRP A 81 -9.30 -18.59 -31.55
CA TRP A 81 -8.76 -17.49 -30.75
C TRP A 81 -8.95 -16.12 -31.38
N PHE A 82 -9.02 -16.07 -32.71
CA PHE A 82 -9.14 -14.83 -33.47
C PHE A 82 -10.60 -14.47 -33.79
N GLY A 83 -11.56 -15.29 -33.35
CA GLY A 83 -12.99 -15.01 -33.48
C GLY A 83 -13.54 -14.19 -32.31
N ASN A 84 -14.59 -13.40 -32.58
CA ASN A 84 -15.31 -12.68 -31.52
C ASN A 84 -15.98 -13.69 -30.58
N THR A 85 -15.55 -13.72 -29.32
CA THR A 85 -16.04 -14.69 -28.31
C THR A 85 -17.32 -14.25 -27.63
N ARG A 86 -17.63 -12.94 -27.63
CA ARG A 86 -18.87 -12.36 -27.11
C ARG A 86 -19.36 -11.26 -28.04
N VAL A 87 -20.57 -11.41 -28.56
CA VAL A 87 -21.25 -10.42 -29.42
C VAL A 87 -22.62 -10.14 -28.81
N ILE A 88 -23.02 -8.88 -28.75
CA ILE A 88 -24.34 -8.45 -28.28
C ILE A 88 -25.02 -7.62 -29.37
N SER A 89 -26.32 -7.80 -29.57
CA SER A 89 -27.09 -7.00 -30.52
C SER A 89 -27.42 -5.63 -29.93
N GLN A 90 -27.59 -4.62 -30.78
CA GLN A 90 -27.89 -3.26 -30.32
C GLN A 90 -29.24 -3.19 -29.57
N LYS A 91 -30.27 -3.90 -30.06
CA LYS A 91 -31.59 -3.97 -29.41
C LYS A 91 -31.52 -4.60 -28.01
N ALA A 92 -30.77 -5.71 -27.88
CA ALA A 92 -30.58 -6.36 -26.59
C ALA A 92 -29.79 -5.49 -25.61
N LEU A 93 -28.84 -4.69 -26.11
CA LEU A 93 -28.07 -3.75 -25.32
C LEU A 93 -28.95 -2.60 -24.80
N ASP A 94 -29.83 -2.06 -25.64
CA ASP A 94 -30.73 -0.97 -25.23
C ASP A 94 -31.80 -1.47 -24.23
N HIS A 95 -32.36 -2.67 -24.45
CA HIS A 95 -33.22 -3.33 -23.46
C HIS A 95 -32.48 -3.60 -22.13
N PHE A 96 -31.23 -4.08 -22.20
CA PHE A 96 -30.39 -4.30 -21.03
C PHE A 96 -30.15 -3.00 -20.24
N ARG A 97 -29.95 -1.87 -20.92
CA ARG A 97 -29.77 -0.56 -20.29
C ARG A 97 -31.02 -0.09 -19.57
N THR A 98 -32.18 -0.17 -20.22
CA THR A 98 -33.45 0.31 -19.64
C THR A 98 -33.87 -0.56 -18.45
N SER A 99 -33.83 -1.89 -18.57
CA SER A 99 -34.23 -2.80 -17.49
C SER A 99 -33.32 -2.71 -16.26
N LEU A 100 -32.00 -2.56 -16.47
CA LEU A 100 -31.07 -2.43 -15.34
C LEU A 100 -31.06 -1.04 -14.73
N SER A 101 -31.27 0.02 -15.50
CA SER A 101 -31.37 1.37 -14.94
C SER A 101 -32.55 1.48 -13.96
N ALA A 102 -33.67 0.81 -14.25
CA ALA A 102 -34.84 0.79 -13.36
C ALA A 102 -34.58 0.02 -12.04
N LYS A 103 -33.68 -0.97 -12.05
CA LYS A 103 -33.40 -1.85 -10.89
C LYS A 103 -32.10 -1.53 -10.15
N LYS A 104 -31.21 -0.73 -10.74
CA LYS A 104 -29.88 -0.39 -10.17
C LYS A 104 -29.99 0.34 -8.83
N ASP A 105 -31.03 1.15 -8.68
CA ASP A 105 -31.26 1.98 -7.50
C ASP A 105 -32.27 1.36 -6.51
N ASP A 106 -32.83 0.18 -6.80
CA ASP A 106 -33.70 -0.54 -5.87
C ASP A 106 -32.85 -1.36 -4.87
N PRO A 107 -32.85 -0.99 -3.57
CA PRO A 107 -32.04 -1.65 -2.54
C PRO A 107 -32.48 -3.09 -2.21
N TYR A 108 -33.67 -3.50 -2.64
CA TYR A 108 -34.21 -4.85 -2.38
C TYR A 108 -33.97 -5.83 -3.53
N SER A 109 -33.67 -5.32 -4.73
CA SER A 109 -33.39 -6.17 -5.89
C SER A 109 -31.92 -6.63 -5.90
N VAL A 110 -31.70 -7.93 -6.11
CA VAL A 110 -30.36 -8.53 -6.06
C VAL A 110 -29.98 -9.16 -7.39
N LEU A 111 -28.80 -8.78 -7.90
CA LEU A 111 -28.27 -9.27 -9.17
C LEU A 111 -27.30 -10.45 -8.96
N LEU A 112 -27.78 -11.68 -9.17
CA LEU A 112 -27.04 -12.90 -8.83
C LEU A 112 -25.87 -13.26 -9.74
N ARG A 113 -25.97 -13.01 -11.06
CA ARG A 113 -25.00 -13.46 -12.08
C ARG A 113 -24.27 -12.31 -12.77
N ARG A 114 -23.76 -11.35 -11.99
CA ARG A 114 -23.07 -10.16 -12.52
C ARG A 114 -21.88 -10.47 -13.43
N ASN A 115 -21.12 -11.53 -13.16
CA ASN A 115 -19.90 -11.88 -13.92
C ASN A 115 -20.17 -12.30 -15.37
N LYS A 116 -21.40 -12.73 -15.69
CA LYS A 116 -21.79 -13.07 -17.07
C LYS A 116 -22.27 -11.84 -17.85
N LEU A 117 -22.62 -10.75 -17.17
CA LEU A 117 -23.25 -9.57 -17.77
C LEU A 117 -22.23 -8.47 -18.07
N PRO A 118 -22.37 -7.76 -19.20
CA PRO A 118 -21.45 -6.71 -19.61
C PRO A 118 -21.76 -5.39 -18.88
N MET A 119 -21.49 -5.33 -17.57
CA MET A 119 -21.80 -4.16 -16.73
C MET A 119 -21.08 -2.87 -17.15
N ALA A 120 -19.91 -2.97 -17.78
CA ALA A 120 -19.15 -1.81 -18.27
C ALA A 120 -19.95 -0.94 -19.26
N LEU A 121 -20.90 -1.52 -20.00
CA LEU A 121 -21.71 -0.80 -21.00
C LEU A 121 -22.76 0.17 -20.40
N LEU A 122 -22.99 0.08 -19.09
CA LEU A 122 -23.91 0.95 -18.33
C LEU A 122 -23.20 2.21 -17.81
N ASP A 123 -21.93 2.08 -17.42
CA ASP A 123 -21.18 3.17 -16.79
C ASP A 123 -20.91 4.31 -17.79
N ASP A 124 -20.63 3.97 -19.05
CA ASP A 124 -20.40 4.94 -20.14
C ASP A 124 -21.63 5.82 -20.44
N ALA A 125 -22.84 5.28 -20.29
CA ALA A 125 -24.09 6.00 -20.56
C ALA A 125 -24.49 6.94 -19.41
N SER A 126 -24.15 6.56 -18.17
CA SER A 126 -24.50 7.31 -16.96
C SER A 126 -23.70 8.60 -16.78
N ASN A 127 -22.66 8.83 -17.59
CA ASN A 127 -21.68 9.88 -17.39
C ASN A 127 -21.61 10.83 -18.61
N PRO A 128 -22.65 11.65 -18.88
CA PRO A 128 -22.72 12.56 -20.04
C PRO A 128 -21.65 13.67 -20.01
N ASN A 129 -21.07 13.93 -18.83
CA ASN A 129 -19.95 14.86 -18.63
C ASN A 129 -18.58 14.27 -19.01
N THR A 130 -18.52 12.99 -19.43
CA THR A 130 -17.32 12.39 -20.02
C THR A 130 -17.08 12.83 -21.47
N ARG A 131 -17.91 13.74 -21.99
CA ARG A 131 -17.42 14.72 -22.98
C ARG A 131 -16.33 15.53 -22.30
N LYS A 132 -15.11 14.96 -22.32
CA LYS A 132 -13.88 15.59 -21.85
C LYS A 132 -13.94 17.05 -22.27
N ARG A 133 -13.81 17.99 -21.31
CA ARG A 133 -13.42 19.36 -21.64
C ARG A 133 -12.31 19.24 -22.69
N SER A 134 -12.45 19.97 -23.80
CA SER A 134 -11.49 19.90 -24.91
C SER A 134 -10.08 19.96 -24.34
N HIS A 135 -9.24 18.97 -24.68
CA HIS A 135 -7.92 18.83 -24.08
C HIS A 135 -7.02 19.97 -24.58
N ILE A 136 -7.03 21.10 -23.86
CA ILE A 136 -6.42 22.36 -24.32
C ILE A 136 -4.92 22.22 -24.61
N VAL A 137 -4.26 21.26 -23.96
CA VAL A 137 -2.84 20.93 -24.15
C VAL A 137 -2.55 20.36 -25.55
N GLU A 138 -3.54 19.75 -26.22
CA GLU A 138 -3.39 19.29 -27.62
C GLU A 138 -3.40 20.47 -28.61
N THR A 139 -4.12 21.54 -28.27
CA THR A 139 -4.22 22.75 -29.11
C THR A 139 -3.17 23.81 -28.76
N GLU A 140 -2.79 23.91 -27.50
CA GLU A 140 -1.85 24.91 -26.98
C GLU A 140 -0.91 24.21 -25.95
N PRO A 141 0.26 23.71 -26.38
CA PRO A 141 1.25 23.13 -25.49
C PRO A 141 1.78 24.16 -24.48
N PHE A 142 2.17 23.71 -23.28
CA PHE A 142 2.62 24.62 -22.21
C PHE A 142 3.73 25.60 -22.63
N SER A 143 4.68 25.13 -23.45
CA SER A 143 5.78 25.95 -23.97
C SER A 143 5.34 27.07 -24.91
N GLU A 144 4.20 26.91 -25.58
CA GLU A 144 3.61 27.91 -26.48
C GLU A 144 2.63 28.83 -25.75
N THR A 145 2.05 28.37 -24.64
CA THR A 145 1.22 29.24 -23.77
C THR A 145 2.02 30.14 -22.85
N PHE A 146 3.16 29.68 -22.32
CA PHE A 146 3.96 30.42 -21.34
C PHE A 146 5.45 30.06 -21.43
N GLY A 147 6.34 31.02 -21.14
CA GLY A 147 7.79 30.84 -21.18
C GLY A 147 8.48 31.40 -22.43
N PRO A 148 9.76 31.05 -22.67
CA PRO A 148 10.59 31.70 -23.71
C PRO A 148 10.09 31.47 -25.15
N LYS A 149 9.30 30.42 -25.36
CA LYS A 149 8.71 30.07 -26.66
C LYS A 149 7.23 30.46 -26.76
N ALA A 150 6.71 31.25 -25.81
CA ALA A 150 5.31 31.62 -25.76
C ALA A 150 4.85 32.33 -27.05
N GLN A 151 3.86 31.74 -27.72
CA GLN A 151 3.19 32.27 -28.90
C GLN A 151 1.85 32.93 -28.55
N ARG A 152 1.31 32.65 -27.36
CA ARG A 152 0.03 33.19 -26.89
C ARG A 152 0.15 34.67 -26.53
N LYS A 153 -0.38 35.55 -27.39
CA LYS A 153 -0.35 37.01 -27.19
C LYS A 153 -1.63 37.60 -26.58
N LYS A 154 -2.75 36.88 -26.64
CA LYS A 154 -4.05 37.34 -26.12
C LYS A 154 -4.71 36.26 -25.27
N ALA A 155 -5.38 36.67 -24.20
CA ALA A 155 -6.26 35.80 -23.44
C ALA A 155 -7.48 35.44 -24.28
N ARG A 156 -7.98 34.21 -24.14
CA ARG A 156 -9.30 33.82 -24.66
C ARG A 156 -10.25 33.97 -23.49
N LEU A 157 -11.01 35.06 -23.50
CA LEU A 157 -12.04 35.34 -22.51
C LEU A 157 -13.38 35.07 -23.17
N ASP A 158 -14.31 34.42 -22.48
CA ASP A 158 -15.71 34.27 -22.92
C ASP A 158 -16.52 35.55 -22.66
N VAL A 159 -15.89 36.71 -22.83
CA VAL A 159 -16.45 38.03 -22.52
C VAL A 159 -16.29 38.93 -23.73
N GLY A 160 -17.40 39.49 -24.21
CA GLY A 160 -17.42 40.31 -25.42
C GLY A 160 -17.24 41.80 -25.17
N THR A 161 -17.62 42.29 -23.98
CA THR A 161 -17.62 43.72 -23.63
C THR A 161 -16.96 44.01 -22.29
N PHE A 162 -16.46 45.23 -22.11
CA PHE A 162 -15.84 45.66 -20.85
C PHE A 162 -16.84 45.70 -19.68
N GLU A 163 -18.11 45.98 -19.98
CA GLU A 163 -19.19 45.99 -18.98
C GLU A 163 -19.48 44.59 -18.41
N GLU A 164 -19.49 43.55 -19.26
CA GLU A 164 -19.63 42.16 -18.82
C GLU A 164 -18.46 41.72 -17.94
N LEU A 165 -17.23 42.15 -18.29
CA LEU A 165 -16.04 41.87 -17.49
C LEU A 165 -16.12 42.54 -16.11
N SER A 166 -16.61 43.78 -16.06
CA SER A 166 -16.82 44.51 -14.80
C SER A 166 -17.87 43.85 -13.92
N LYS A 167 -18.96 43.32 -14.51
CA LYS A 167 -20.00 42.59 -13.77
C LYS A 167 -19.48 41.26 -13.21
N LEU A 168 -18.72 40.50 -14.00
CA LEU A 168 -18.08 39.27 -13.54
C LEU A 168 -17.04 39.55 -12.45
N GLY A 169 -16.26 40.62 -12.58
CA GLY A 169 -15.29 41.06 -11.58
C GLY A 169 -15.96 41.46 -10.26
N ALA A 170 -17.07 42.20 -10.32
CA ALA A 170 -17.85 42.57 -9.14
C ALA A 170 -18.47 41.34 -8.45
N ALA A 171 -19.07 40.42 -9.22
CA ALA A 171 -19.62 39.19 -8.68
C ALA A 171 -18.53 38.30 -8.03
N ALA A 172 -17.35 38.19 -8.65
CA ALA A 172 -16.24 37.45 -8.08
C ALA A 172 -15.65 38.12 -6.82
N ALA A 173 -15.67 39.45 -6.75
CA ALA A 173 -15.27 40.19 -5.56
C ALA A 173 -16.27 40.00 -4.42
N GLU A 174 -17.57 40.07 -4.71
CA GLU A 174 -18.64 39.75 -3.74
C GLU A 174 -18.55 38.29 -3.27
N GLU A 175 -18.29 37.34 -4.17
CA GLU A 175 -18.12 35.93 -3.83
C GLU A 175 -16.85 35.70 -2.98
N ALA A 176 -15.75 36.40 -3.29
CA ALA A 176 -14.53 36.36 -2.49
C ALA A 176 -14.72 37.01 -1.11
N GLU A 177 -15.47 38.10 -1.03
CA GLU A 177 -15.82 38.76 0.24
C GLU A 177 -16.78 37.89 1.07
N GLN A 178 -17.77 37.25 0.43
CA GLN A 178 -18.64 36.26 1.07
C GLN A 178 -17.86 35.03 1.53
N ALA A 179 -16.91 34.53 0.74
CA ALA A 179 -16.04 33.43 1.11
C ALA A 179 -15.10 33.81 2.27
N ALA A 180 -14.53 35.02 2.24
CA ALA A 180 -13.71 35.55 3.33
C ALA A 180 -14.52 35.74 4.62
N ASN A 181 -15.76 36.23 4.52
CA ASN A 181 -16.67 36.39 5.65
C ASN A 181 -17.17 35.04 6.19
N GLN A 182 -17.39 34.03 5.34
CA GLN A 182 -17.70 32.66 5.77
C GLN A 182 -16.51 31.98 6.47
N LEU A 183 -15.29 32.25 6.03
CA LEU A 183 -14.05 31.78 6.68
C LEU A 183 -13.74 32.56 7.98
N GLY A 184 -14.29 33.77 8.13
CA GLY A 184 -13.98 34.72 9.21
C GLY A 184 -14.61 34.48 10.58
N VAL A 185 -15.39 33.40 10.78
CA VAL A 185 -16.03 33.09 12.09
C VAL A 185 -15.52 31.78 12.71
N GLY A 186 -14.63 31.05 12.03
CA GLY A 186 -13.98 29.85 12.54
C GLY A 186 -12.54 30.09 12.98
N SER A 187 -12.33 30.75 14.12
CA SER A 187 -11.10 30.74 14.97
C SER A 187 -9.73 30.35 14.36
N SER A 188 -9.36 30.86 13.18
CA SER A 188 -8.01 30.68 12.60
C SER A 188 -7.39 32.00 12.11
N GLY A 189 -7.98 33.12 12.50
CA GLY A 189 -7.52 34.49 12.19
C GLY A 189 -6.88 35.20 13.38
N GLN A 190 -6.41 34.48 14.39
CA GLN A 190 -5.45 35.03 15.36
C GLN A 190 -4.08 35.12 14.67
N PRO A 191 -3.35 36.24 14.77
CA PRO A 191 -2.02 36.37 14.19
C PRO A 191 -1.08 35.39 14.89
N SER A 192 -0.73 34.30 14.19
CA SER A 192 0.32 33.33 14.54
C SER A 192 0.75 33.36 16.02
N GLU A 193 -0.11 32.89 16.91
CA GLU A 193 0.39 32.46 18.21
C GLU A 193 1.43 31.37 17.94
N PRO A 194 2.60 31.41 18.60
CA PRO A 194 3.63 30.40 18.39
C PRO A 194 3.00 29.03 18.68
N GLN A 195 3.12 28.08 17.75
CA GLN A 195 2.71 26.69 17.97
C GLN A 195 3.39 26.20 19.25
N THR A 196 2.63 26.17 20.34
CA THR A 196 3.11 25.66 21.62
C THR A 196 2.93 24.14 21.58
N HIS A 197 3.62 23.42 22.47
CA HIS A 197 3.53 21.96 22.58
C HIS A 197 2.09 21.41 22.75
N ALA A 198 1.09 22.27 22.98
CA ALA A 198 -0.33 21.93 23.10
C ALA A 198 -1.01 21.53 21.78
N ASP A 199 -0.44 21.86 20.61
CA ASP A 199 -1.04 21.55 19.29
C ASP A 199 -0.78 20.11 18.80
N TYR A 200 -0.10 19.27 19.61
CA TYR A 200 0.23 17.91 19.23
C TYR A 200 -1.01 16.99 19.33
N ILE A 201 -1.50 16.52 18.18
CA ILE A 201 -2.55 15.49 18.14
C ILE A 201 -1.99 14.18 18.65
N GLU A 202 -2.57 13.69 19.73
CA GLU A 202 -2.06 12.49 20.36
C GLU A 202 -2.27 11.22 19.51
N PRO A 203 -1.32 10.28 19.53
CA PRO A 203 -1.41 9.01 18.81
C PRO A 203 -2.63 8.17 19.19
N ILE A 204 -3.27 8.42 20.35
CA ILE A 204 -4.45 7.70 20.76
C ILE A 204 -5.64 7.96 19.83
N PHE A 205 -5.79 9.17 19.28
CA PHE A 205 -6.86 9.51 18.35
C PHE A 205 -6.73 8.78 17.01
N ALA A 206 -5.54 8.28 16.67
CA ALA A 206 -5.32 7.41 15.52
C ALA A 206 -5.74 5.94 15.74
N LYS A 207 -6.24 5.57 16.94
CA LYS A 207 -6.74 4.20 17.17
C LYS A 207 -7.98 3.94 16.31
N GLY A 208 -7.88 2.96 15.42
CA GLY A 208 -8.94 2.62 14.48
C GLY A 208 -8.55 2.81 13.02
N THR A 209 -7.51 3.62 12.76
CA THR A 209 -6.99 3.94 11.41
C THR A 209 -5.78 3.08 10.99
N SER A 210 -5.29 2.22 11.89
CA SER A 210 -4.11 1.38 11.64
C SER A 210 -4.25 0.45 10.43
N ARG A 211 -3.19 0.35 9.63
CA ARG A 211 -3.07 -0.55 8.46
C ARG A 211 -3.40 -2.01 8.80
N ARG A 212 -3.05 -2.48 10.00
CA ARG A 212 -3.39 -3.85 10.45
C ARG A 212 -4.91 -4.07 10.49
N ILE A 213 -5.66 -3.08 11.00
CA ILE A 213 -7.13 -3.18 11.14
C ILE A 213 -7.79 -3.15 9.77
N TYR A 214 -7.33 -2.26 8.89
CA TYR A 214 -7.82 -2.18 7.52
C TYR A 214 -7.47 -3.43 6.71
N GLY A 215 -6.29 -4.03 6.93
CA GLY A 215 -5.94 -5.33 6.36
C GLY A 215 -6.93 -6.43 6.75
N GLU A 216 -7.35 -6.47 8.02
CA GLU A 216 -8.39 -7.41 8.49
C GLU A 216 -9.79 -7.07 7.92
N LEU A 217 -10.15 -5.78 7.87
CA LEU A 217 -11.41 -5.34 7.26
C LEU A 217 -11.53 -5.84 5.82
N TYR A 218 -10.50 -5.63 5.00
CA TYR A 218 -10.55 -6.03 3.60
C TYR A 218 -10.57 -7.56 3.43
N LYS A 219 -9.94 -8.33 4.32
CA LYS A 219 -10.07 -9.80 4.35
C LYS A 219 -11.49 -10.25 4.67
N VAL A 220 -12.14 -9.63 5.66
CA VAL A 220 -13.54 -9.90 6.04
C VAL A 220 -14.46 -9.55 4.87
N ILE A 221 -14.29 -8.36 4.30
CA ILE A 221 -15.03 -7.93 3.12
C ILE A 221 -14.85 -8.98 2.03
N ASP A 222 -13.63 -9.36 1.68
CA ASP A 222 -13.37 -10.27 0.56
C ASP A 222 -13.93 -11.69 0.78
N SER A 223 -13.86 -12.19 2.00
CA SER A 223 -14.35 -13.53 2.38
C SER A 223 -15.86 -13.61 2.58
N SER A 224 -16.53 -12.48 2.78
CA SER A 224 -17.98 -12.42 2.98
C SER A 224 -18.77 -12.31 1.67
N ASP A 225 -19.96 -12.91 1.67
CA ASP A 225 -20.97 -12.80 0.61
C ASP A 225 -21.98 -11.69 0.95
N VAL A 226 -22.32 -11.59 2.23
CA VAL A 226 -23.23 -10.58 2.80
C VAL A 226 -22.47 -9.81 3.88
N ILE A 227 -22.63 -8.49 3.90
CA ILE A 227 -22.05 -7.60 4.89
C ILE A 227 -23.16 -6.96 5.72
N LEU A 228 -23.07 -7.15 7.03
CA LEU A 228 -23.89 -6.45 8.00
C LEU A 228 -23.10 -5.26 8.55
N HIS A 229 -23.57 -4.06 8.24
CA HIS A 229 -23.00 -2.83 8.77
C HIS A 229 -23.76 -2.43 10.05
N ILE A 230 -23.10 -2.55 11.20
CA ILE A 230 -23.71 -2.29 12.50
C ILE A 230 -23.54 -0.82 12.88
N LEU A 231 -24.64 -0.14 13.17
CA LEU A 231 -24.74 1.26 13.56
C LEU A 231 -25.20 1.40 15.02
N ASP A 232 -24.88 2.53 15.66
CA ASP A 232 -25.39 2.87 17.00
C ASP A 232 -26.67 3.71 16.87
N ALA A 233 -27.78 3.29 17.46
CA ALA A 233 -29.07 3.96 17.35
C ALA A 233 -29.09 5.41 17.85
N ARG A 234 -28.15 5.78 18.73
CA ARG A 234 -28.03 7.13 19.29
C ARG A 234 -27.54 8.16 18.26
N ASP A 235 -26.67 7.72 17.35
CA ASP A 235 -26.10 8.54 16.27
C ASP A 235 -25.72 7.64 15.06
N PRO A 236 -26.73 7.18 14.29
CA PRO A 236 -26.48 6.25 13.19
C PRO A 236 -25.75 6.92 12.02
N LEU A 237 -25.93 8.22 11.80
CA LEU A 237 -25.26 8.97 10.72
C LEU A 237 -23.80 9.26 11.08
N GLY A 238 -23.47 9.54 12.35
CA GLY A 238 -22.08 9.71 12.79
C GLY A 238 -21.27 8.42 12.83
N THR A 239 -21.95 7.26 12.91
CA THR A 239 -21.34 5.92 12.97
C THR A 239 -21.38 5.14 11.67
N ILE A 240 -21.92 5.72 10.58
CA ILE A 240 -21.90 5.11 9.25
C ILE A 240 -20.53 5.32 8.59
N CYS A 241 -19.90 4.24 8.12
CA CYS A 241 -18.63 4.36 7.38
C CYS A 241 -18.88 4.51 5.88
N GLU A 242 -19.03 5.74 5.39
CA GLU A 242 -19.32 6.00 3.97
C GLU A 242 -18.21 5.52 3.03
N SER A 243 -16.93 5.69 3.41
CA SER A 243 -15.79 5.23 2.62
C SER A 243 -15.83 3.73 2.31
N VAL A 244 -16.27 2.92 3.29
CA VAL A 244 -16.42 1.47 3.11
C VAL A 244 -17.61 1.16 2.21
N LEU A 245 -18.74 1.85 2.38
CA LEU A 245 -19.93 1.66 1.54
C LEU A 245 -19.66 2.06 0.07
N GLU A 246 -18.91 3.14 -0.15
CA GLU A 246 -18.46 3.53 -1.48
C GLU A 246 -17.53 2.51 -2.12
N TYR A 247 -16.54 2.02 -1.36
CA TYR A 247 -15.64 0.96 -1.81
C TYR A 247 -16.44 -0.29 -2.22
N MET A 248 -17.44 -0.67 -1.42
CA MET A 248 -18.32 -1.79 -1.74
C MET A 248 -19.12 -1.56 -3.03
N LYS A 249 -19.65 -0.35 -3.24
CA LYS A 249 -20.43 0.01 -4.44
C LYS A 249 -19.56 0.04 -5.71
N LYS A 250 -18.30 0.49 -5.61
CA LYS A 250 -17.36 0.60 -6.73
C LYS A 250 -16.69 -0.74 -7.07
N GLU A 251 -16.08 -1.40 -6.09
CA GLU A 251 -15.21 -2.56 -6.32
C GLU A 251 -15.94 -3.92 -6.14
N LYS A 252 -16.90 -4.01 -5.22
CA LYS A 252 -17.49 -5.29 -4.77
C LYS A 252 -19.01 -5.32 -4.81
N ALA A 253 -19.63 -4.72 -5.82
CA ALA A 253 -21.08 -4.57 -5.87
C ALA A 253 -21.87 -5.85 -6.25
N HIS A 254 -21.24 -7.03 -6.20
CA HIS A 254 -21.95 -8.33 -6.16
C HIS A 254 -22.26 -8.76 -4.71
N LYS A 255 -21.67 -8.11 -3.72
CA LYS A 255 -21.87 -8.37 -2.30
C LYS A 255 -23.05 -7.58 -1.77
N GLN A 256 -23.81 -8.20 -0.89
CA GLN A 256 -25.01 -7.59 -0.31
C GLN A 256 -24.65 -6.80 0.94
N VAL A 257 -25.22 -5.61 1.09
CA VAL A 257 -25.00 -4.76 2.28
C VAL A 257 -26.34 -4.52 2.96
N VAL A 258 -26.40 -4.81 4.25
CA VAL A 258 -27.57 -4.57 5.11
C VAL A 258 -27.13 -3.75 6.30
N LEU A 259 -27.88 -2.70 6.63
CA LEU A 259 -27.60 -1.90 7.83
C LEU A 259 -28.38 -2.46 9.02
N VAL A 260 -27.73 -2.50 10.18
CA VAL A 260 -28.35 -2.95 11.42
C VAL A 260 -28.18 -1.85 12.47
N ILE A 261 -29.29 -1.21 12.84
CA ILE A 261 -29.31 -0.21 13.91
C ILE A 261 -29.37 -0.96 15.23
N ASN A 262 -28.27 -0.96 15.98
CA ASN A 262 -28.16 -1.64 17.26
C ASN A 262 -28.25 -0.63 18.43
N LYS A 263 -28.55 -1.14 19.64
CA LYS A 263 -28.80 -0.34 20.84
C LYS A 263 -30.10 0.48 20.82
N CYS A 264 -31.13 -0.05 20.17
CA CYS A 264 -32.46 0.58 20.11
C CYS A 264 -33.11 0.75 21.49
N ASP A 265 -32.60 0.08 22.53
CA ASP A 265 -33.02 0.23 23.93
C ASP A 265 -32.60 1.57 24.57
N LEU A 266 -31.61 2.25 23.99
CA LEU A 266 -31.05 3.51 24.50
C LEU A 266 -31.72 4.76 23.92
N VAL A 267 -32.68 4.59 23.02
CA VAL A 267 -33.37 5.69 22.32
C VAL A 267 -34.89 5.46 22.34
N PRO A 268 -35.71 6.52 22.20
CA PRO A 268 -37.15 6.35 22.02
C PRO A 268 -37.52 5.58 20.75
N ASN A 269 -38.64 4.86 20.77
CA ASN A 269 -39.05 3.98 19.67
C ASN A 269 -39.29 4.75 18.35
N TRP A 270 -39.87 5.95 18.43
CA TRP A 270 -40.14 6.80 17.26
C TRP A 270 -38.87 7.23 16.54
N VAL A 271 -37.77 7.47 17.27
CA VAL A 271 -36.47 7.85 16.69
C VAL A 271 -35.93 6.72 15.84
N THR A 272 -35.97 5.49 16.36
CA THR A 272 -35.54 4.28 15.63
C THR A 272 -36.38 4.07 14.37
N ALA A 273 -37.72 4.22 14.48
CA ALA A 273 -38.63 4.09 13.34
C ALA A 273 -38.31 5.12 12.23
N ARG A 274 -38.08 6.38 12.60
CA ARG A 274 -37.72 7.44 11.65
C ARG A 274 -36.37 7.19 10.98
N TYR A 275 -35.36 6.72 11.70
CA TYR A 275 -34.07 6.38 11.10
C TYR A 275 -34.17 5.19 10.13
N ILE A 276 -34.99 4.19 10.42
CA ILE A 276 -35.28 3.10 9.48
C ILE A 276 -35.88 3.67 8.20
N GLN A 277 -36.91 4.53 8.31
CA GLN A 277 -37.54 5.17 7.14
C GLN A 277 -36.54 5.99 6.31
N HIS A 278 -35.61 6.69 6.96
CA HIS A 278 -34.59 7.50 6.29
C HIS A 278 -33.51 6.66 5.59
N LEU A 279 -33.08 5.55 6.21
CA LEU A 279 -31.97 4.75 5.70
C LEU A 279 -32.40 3.66 4.72
N THR A 280 -33.65 3.17 4.83
CA THR A 280 -34.21 2.11 3.97
C THR A 280 -34.08 2.38 2.47
N PRO A 281 -34.32 3.60 1.95
CA PRO A 281 -34.13 3.90 0.54
C PRO A 281 -32.69 3.67 0.04
N ARG A 282 -31.69 3.77 0.92
CA ARG A 282 -30.27 3.57 0.56
C ARG A 282 -29.87 2.09 0.67
N TYR A 283 -30.26 1.43 1.75
CA TYR A 283 -29.94 0.03 2.03
C TYR A 283 -31.03 -0.59 2.90
N PRO A 284 -31.29 -1.91 2.81
CA PRO A 284 -32.18 -2.59 3.74
C PRO A 284 -31.69 -2.41 5.18
N THR A 285 -32.56 -1.89 6.05
CA THR A 285 -32.21 -1.56 7.45
C THR A 285 -33.08 -2.31 8.44
N ILE A 286 -32.46 -2.86 9.49
CA ILE A 286 -33.13 -3.60 10.57
C ILE A 286 -32.80 -2.96 11.92
N ALA A 287 -33.80 -2.83 12.80
CA ALA A 287 -33.57 -2.52 14.21
C ALA A 287 -33.20 -3.77 15.01
N PHE A 288 -32.25 -3.61 15.92
CA PHE A 288 -31.72 -4.69 16.73
C PHE A 288 -31.41 -4.22 18.16
N HIS A 289 -31.67 -5.10 19.12
CA HIS A 289 -31.16 -4.97 20.48
C HIS A 289 -30.46 -6.27 20.87
N ALA A 290 -29.14 -6.19 21.06
CA ALA A 290 -28.29 -7.31 21.39
C ALA A 290 -28.31 -7.60 22.90
N SER A 291 -29.07 -8.62 23.30
CA SER A 291 -29.12 -9.14 24.65
C SER A 291 -29.25 -10.66 24.62
N PRO A 292 -28.56 -11.42 25.49
CA PRO A 292 -28.72 -12.87 25.57
C PRO A 292 -30.13 -13.31 25.98
N ASN A 293 -30.80 -12.52 26.82
CA ASN A 293 -32.08 -12.89 27.45
C ASN A 293 -33.28 -12.19 26.80
N HIS A 294 -33.16 -10.89 26.51
CA HIS A 294 -34.25 -10.06 25.98
C HIS A 294 -33.82 -9.41 24.67
N SER A 295 -33.63 -10.20 23.61
CA SER A 295 -33.22 -9.69 22.30
C SER A 295 -34.39 -9.15 21.48
N PHE A 296 -34.17 -8.07 20.73
CA PHE A 296 -35.10 -7.58 19.70
C PHE A 296 -34.48 -7.72 18.30
N GLY A 297 -35.28 -8.04 17.28
CA GLY A 297 -34.83 -8.14 15.89
C GLY A 297 -34.08 -9.43 15.50
N LYS A 298 -33.88 -10.36 16.46
CA LYS A 298 -33.19 -11.65 16.22
C LYS A 298 -33.87 -12.52 15.16
N GLY A 299 -35.19 -12.69 15.25
CA GLY A 299 -35.96 -13.49 14.29
C GLY A 299 -35.88 -12.91 12.88
N SER A 300 -36.11 -11.61 12.74
CA SER A 300 -36.04 -10.85 11.50
C SER A 300 -34.67 -10.99 10.81
N LEU A 301 -33.58 -10.85 11.57
CA LEU A 301 -32.23 -10.98 11.02
C LEU A 301 -31.93 -12.43 10.58
N ILE A 302 -32.37 -13.44 11.33
CA ILE A 302 -32.21 -14.85 10.94
C ILE A 302 -33.02 -15.16 9.68
N GLN A 303 -34.24 -14.64 9.56
CA GLN A 303 -35.08 -14.82 8.38
C GLN A 303 -34.42 -14.22 7.14
N LEU A 304 -33.90 -12.99 7.25
CA LEU A 304 -33.18 -12.33 6.16
C LEU A 304 -31.94 -13.13 5.73
N LEU A 305 -31.14 -13.62 6.68
CA LEU A 305 -29.97 -14.45 6.36
C LEU A 305 -30.34 -15.80 5.71
N ARG A 306 -31.50 -16.37 6.06
CA ARG A 306 -32.03 -17.57 5.40
C ARG A 306 -32.46 -17.29 3.96
N GLN A 307 -33.09 -16.14 3.70
CA GLN A 307 -33.43 -15.71 2.34
C GLN A 307 -32.16 -15.58 1.47
N PHE A 308 -31.10 -14.94 1.99
CA PHE A 308 -29.81 -14.89 1.27
C PHE A 308 -29.19 -16.28 1.07
N SER A 309 -29.35 -17.20 2.02
CA SER A 309 -28.88 -18.58 1.86
C SER A 309 -29.68 -19.40 0.83
N GLN A 310 -30.96 -19.07 0.59
CA GLN A 310 -31.77 -19.67 -0.46
C GLN A 310 -31.41 -19.08 -1.83
N LEU A 311 -31.19 -17.76 -1.86
CA LEU A 311 -30.78 -17.03 -3.05
C LEU A 311 -29.43 -17.56 -3.60
N HIS A 312 -28.49 -17.87 -2.72
CA HIS A 312 -27.22 -18.53 -3.05
C HIS A 312 -27.30 -20.05 -2.85
N SER A 313 -28.18 -20.71 -3.60
CA SER A 313 -28.33 -22.18 -3.59
C SER A 313 -27.15 -22.91 -4.24
N ASP A 314 -26.46 -22.25 -5.17
CA ASP A 314 -25.24 -22.72 -5.84
C ASP A 314 -24.06 -22.88 -4.87
N LYS A 315 -23.99 -22.03 -3.85
CA LYS A 315 -22.98 -22.09 -2.80
C LYS A 315 -23.39 -23.06 -1.70
N LYS A 316 -22.44 -23.93 -1.32
CA LYS A 316 -22.63 -24.86 -0.19
C LYS A 316 -22.88 -24.14 1.13
N GLN A 317 -22.20 -23.01 1.32
CA GLN A 317 -22.24 -22.18 2.51
C GLN A 317 -22.10 -20.71 2.14
N ILE A 318 -22.69 -19.84 2.97
CA ILE A 318 -22.59 -18.39 2.86
C ILE A 318 -21.83 -17.84 4.06
N SER A 319 -21.04 -16.80 3.82
CA SER A 319 -20.29 -16.08 4.85
C SER A 319 -20.86 -14.67 5.03
N VAL A 320 -21.09 -14.29 6.28
CA VAL A 320 -21.69 -13.00 6.68
C VAL A 320 -20.67 -12.22 7.50
N GLY A 321 -20.18 -11.11 6.97
CA GLY A 321 -19.20 -10.24 7.63
C GLY A 321 -19.87 -9.15 8.47
N PHE A 322 -19.40 -8.89 9.68
CA PHE A 322 -19.87 -7.80 10.54
C PHE A 322 -18.89 -6.63 10.47
N VAL A 323 -19.33 -5.45 10.02
CA VAL A 323 -18.51 -4.24 9.86
C VAL A 323 -19.14 -3.07 10.64
N GLY A 324 -18.34 -2.11 11.09
CA GLY A 324 -18.82 -0.90 11.75
C GLY A 324 -17.83 -0.36 12.80
N TYR A 325 -18.16 0.81 13.38
CA TYR A 325 -17.34 1.49 14.39
C TYR A 325 -17.03 0.60 15.62
N PRO A 326 -15.97 0.87 16.39
CA PRO A 326 -15.78 0.26 17.70
C PRO A 326 -17.01 0.47 18.61
N ASN A 327 -17.27 -0.48 19.52
CA ASN A 327 -18.32 -0.38 20.54
C ASN A 327 -19.79 -0.23 20.04
N VAL A 328 -20.07 -0.36 18.73
CA VAL A 328 -21.45 -0.43 18.21
C VAL A 328 -22.18 -1.75 18.56
N GLY A 329 -21.44 -2.76 19.03
CA GLY A 329 -22.00 -4.03 19.50
C GLY A 329 -21.94 -5.21 18.52
N LYS A 330 -21.02 -5.19 17.53
CA LYS A 330 -20.82 -6.29 16.56
C LYS A 330 -20.76 -7.69 17.20
N SER A 331 -19.82 -7.89 18.12
CA SER A 331 -19.63 -9.15 18.84
C SER A 331 -20.84 -9.52 19.72
N SER A 332 -21.58 -8.53 20.22
CA SER A 332 -22.81 -8.74 21.00
C SER A 332 -23.97 -9.24 20.13
N VAL A 333 -24.10 -8.72 18.90
CA VAL A 333 -25.09 -9.21 17.92
C VAL A 333 -24.83 -10.68 17.58
N ILE A 334 -23.56 -11.05 17.38
CA ILE A 334 -23.16 -12.44 17.12
C ILE A 334 -23.54 -13.36 18.29
N ASN A 335 -23.23 -12.97 19.53
CA ASN A 335 -23.58 -13.74 20.72
C ASN A 335 -25.11 -13.91 20.86
N THR A 336 -25.88 -12.87 20.53
CA THR A 336 -27.34 -12.88 20.56
C THR A 336 -27.92 -13.84 19.51
N LEU A 337 -27.37 -13.82 18.29
CA LEU A 337 -27.75 -14.76 17.22
C LEU A 337 -27.45 -16.21 17.61
N LYS A 338 -26.34 -16.46 18.32
CA LYS A 338 -25.96 -17.81 18.77
C LYS A 338 -26.62 -18.25 20.08
N SER A 339 -27.34 -17.37 20.76
CA SER A 339 -27.89 -17.60 22.11
C SER A 339 -26.81 -18.03 23.13
N GLY A 340 -25.58 -17.51 23.01
CA GLY A 340 -24.47 -17.93 23.86
C GLY A 340 -23.24 -17.02 23.73
N LYS A 341 -22.36 -17.04 24.73
CA LYS A 341 -21.14 -16.22 24.75
C LYS A 341 -20.03 -16.87 23.92
N VAL A 342 -19.94 -16.52 22.65
CA VAL A 342 -18.93 -17.00 21.70
C VAL A 342 -17.80 -15.98 21.54
N CYS A 343 -18.15 -14.72 21.29
CA CYS A 343 -17.20 -13.61 21.23
C CYS A 343 -17.02 -12.96 22.60
N ARG A 344 -15.80 -12.49 22.91
CA ARG A 344 -15.53 -11.64 24.08
C ARG A 344 -16.19 -10.28 23.85
N VAL A 345 -16.83 -9.76 24.89
CA VAL A 345 -17.51 -8.45 24.89
C VAL A 345 -17.11 -7.69 26.14
N ALA A 346 -16.81 -6.41 25.99
CA ALA A 346 -16.61 -5.47 27.10
C ALA A 346 -17.11 -4.08 26.68
N PRO A 347 -17.41 -3.19 27.64
CA PRO A 347 -17.79 -1.80 27.35
C PRO A 347 -16.61 -0.93 26.86
N VAL A 348 -15.40 -1.48 26.84
CA VAL A 348 -14.17 -0.80 26.43
C VAL A 348 -13.89 -1.06 24.94
N PRO A 349 -13.49 -0.04 24.15
CA PRO A 349 -13.12 -0.25 22.76
C PRO A 349 -11.85 -1.10 22.57
N GLY A 350 -11.84 -1.91 21.51
CA GLY A 350 -10.65 -2.64 21.04
C GLY A 350 -10.46 -4.08 21.57
N GLU A 351 -11.41 -4.63 22.31
CA GLU A 351 -11.31 -5.98 22.90
C GLU A 351 -11.11 -7.12 21.91
N THR A 352 -11.76 -7.06 20.73
CA THR A 352 -11.63 -8.09 19.69
C THR A 352 -10.18 -8.26 19.18
N LYS A 353 -9.24 -7.37 19.56
CA LYS A 353 -7.83 -7.40 19.12
C LYS A 353 -6.88 -8.16 20.05
N VAL A 354 -7.32 -8.63 21.23
CA VAL A 354 -6.41 -9.01 22.31
C VAL A 354 -6.57 -10.48 22.72
N ARG A 355 -5.73 -11.35 22.11
CA ARG A 355 -4.99 -12.35 22.91
C ARG A 355 -3.84 -11.56 23.56
N SER A 356 -4.04 -11.08 24.79
CA SER A 356 -2.99 -10.49 25.60
C SER A 356 -2.11 -11.62 26.12
N ASN A 357 -0.79 -11.47 26.02
CA ASN A 357 0.23 -12.38 26.51
C ASN A 357 0.31 -12.50 28.05
N ASN A 358 -0.76 -12.19 28.80
CA ASN A 358 -0.74 -12.19 30.28
C ASN A 358 -1.38 -13.41 30.93
N ASP A 359 -1.88 -14.39 30.16
CA ASP A 359 -2.33 -15.67 30.72
C ASP A 359 -1.18 -16.71 30.65
N TYR A 360 -0.06 -16.42 31.33
CA TYR A 360 1.00 -17.40 31.61
C TYR A 360 0.60 -18.23 32.84
N GLN A 361 -0.27 -19.23 32.64
CA GLN A 361 -0.37 -20.46 33.45
C GLN A 361 -1.64 -21.24 33.04
N ALA A 362 -1.54 -22.06 32.00
CA ALA A 362 -2.29 -23.32 31.85
C ALA A 362 -1.88 -24.07 30.58
N GLU A 363 -1.08 -25.11 30.81
CA GLU A 363 -0.99 -26.38 30.07
C GLU A 363 -0.38 -26.45 28.65
N GLN A 364 0.73 -27.16 28.64
CA GLN A 364 1.50 -27.71 27.53
C GLN A 364 0.66 -28.70 26.69
N ALA A 365 0.34 -28.38 25.44
CA ALA A 365 0.27 -29.35 24.34
C ALA A 365 0.08 -28.67 22.96
N LYS A 366 0.98 -29.02 22.03
CA LYS A 366 0.90 -28.89 20.55
C LYS A 366 1.37 -27.58 19.89
N MET A 367 2.69 -27.57 19.69
CA MET A 367 3.43 -27.22 18.48
C MET A 367 2.60 -27.22 17.17
N PHE A 368 2.12 -26.04 16.75
CA PHE A 368 1.88 -25.64 15.35
C PHE A 368 1.84 -24.10 15.32
N VAL A 369 2.64 -23.52 14.44
CA VAL A 369 2.75 -22.07 14.20
C VAL A 369 1.35 -21.47 13.96
N PHE A 370 0.87 -20.64 14.88
CA PHE A 370 -0.31 -19.80 14.67
C PHE A 370 -0.03 -18.39 15.20
N GLU A 371 0.18 -17.46 14.28
CA GLU A 371 0.04 -16.03 14.51
C GLU A 371 -1.32 -15.73 15.19
N PRO A 372 -1.43 -14.69 16.03
CA PRO A 372 -2.67 -14.38 16.73
C PRO A 372 -3.76 -13.96 15.72
N GLN A 373 -4.64 -14.90 15.36
CA GLN A 373 -5.81 -14.67 14.51
C GLN A 373 -6.80 -13.70 15.19
N VAL A 374 -7.06 -12.56 14.55
CA VAL A 374 -7.89 -11.46 15.07
C VAL A 374 -9.37 -11.57 14.68
N TRP A 375 -9.68 -12.23 13.56
CA TRP A 375 -11.02 -12.48 13.03
C TRP A 375 -11.40 -13.96 13.19
N GLN A 376 -12.68 -14.23 13.49
CA GLN A 376 -13.15 -15.56 13.89
C GLN A 376 -14.34 -16.00 13.04
N TYR A 377 -14.28 -17.21 12.51
CA TYR A 377 -15.42 -17.86 11.85
C TYR A 377 -16.33 -18.52 12.89
N ILE A 378 -17.59 -18.11 12.91
CA ILE A 378 -18.58 -18.62 13.86
C ILE A 378 -19.72 -19.25 13.06
N THR A 379 -20.04 -20.51 13.36
CA THR A 379 -21.13 -21.22 12.68
C THR A 379 -22.47 -20.88 13.32
N LEU A 380 -23.38 -20.26 12.57
CA LEU A 380 -24.76 -20.08 13.02
C LEU A 380 -25.57 -21.35 12.72
N THR A 381 -25.60 -21.73 11.44
CA THR A 381 -26.16 -23.00 10.93
C THR A 381 -25.08 -23.76 10.15
N ARG A 382 -25.39 -24.95 9.63
CA ARG A 382 -24.44 -25.69 8.78
C ARG A 382 -24.09 -24.96 7.47
N ARG A 383 -24.96 -24.04 7.01
CA ARG A 383 -24.77 -23.27 5.78
C ARG A 383 -24.32 -21.83 6.02
N ILE A 384 -24.55 -21.25 7.20
CA ILE A 384 -24.28 -19.82 7.46
C ILE A 384 -23.12 -19.67 8.44
N TYR A 385 -22.05 -19.02 7.97
CA TYR A 385 -20.89 -18.62 8.76
C TYR A 385 -20.94 -17.11 9.03
N LEU A 386 -20.64 -16.71 10.26
CA LEU A 386 -20.52 -15.33 10.70
C LEU A 386 -19.02 -15.01 10.89
N ILE A 387 -18.60 -13.81 10.51
CA ILE A 387 -17.23 -13.34 10.62
C ILE A 387 -17.22 -12.02 11.40
N ASP A 388 -16.54 -12.00 12.54
CA ASP A 388 -16.36 -10.78 13.34
C ASP A 388 -15.15 -9.97 12.85
N CYS A 389 -15.32 -8.65 12.69
CA CYS A 389 -14.26 -7.71 12.29
C CYS A 389 -13.94 -6.77 13.46
N PRO A 390 -12.67 -6.39 13.67
CA PRO A 390 -12.35 -5.27 14.56
C PRO A 390 -13.04 -3.97 14.10
N GLY A 391 -13.35 -3.09 15.04
CA GLY A 391 -13.93 -1.78 14.72
C GLY A 391 -12.98 -0.90 13.92
N VAL A 392 -13.53 -0.24 12.90
CA VAL A 392 -12.84 0.63 11.95
C VAL A 392 -13.31 2.06 12.08
N VAL A 393 -12.41 3.01 11.90
CA VAL A 393 -12.72 4.44 11.88
C VAL A 393 -12.13 5.03 10.60
N PRO A 394 -12.95 5.61 9.71
CA PRO A 394 -12.45 6.31 8.53
C PRO A 394 -11.68 7.57 8.94
N THR A 395 -10.58 7.85 8.26
CA THR A 395 -9.84 9.11 8.40
C THR A 395 -10.58 10.21 7.66
N SER A 396 -11.56 10.84 8.30
CA SER A 396 -12.23 12.04 7.77
C SER A 396 -11.59 13.29 8.35
N ALA A 397 -11.28 14.27 7.52
CA ALA A 397 -10.76 15.56 7.97
C ALA A 397 -11.80 16.39 8.77
N HIS A 398 -13.08 16.00 8.68
CA HIS A 398 -14.17 16.70 9.37
C HIS A 398 -14.46 16.19 10.79
N ASP A 399 -13.88 15.06 11.20
CA ASP A 399 -14.10 14.51 12.53
C ASP A 399 -13.17 15.20 13.56
N SER A 400 -13.75 15.94 14.50
CA SER A 400 -13.01 16.52 15.62
C SER A 400 -12.55 15.45 16.63
N GLN A 401 -11.52 15.77 17.42
CA GLN A 401 -11.02 14.89 18.49
C GLN A 401 -12.15 14.54 19.48
N THR A 402 -12.91 15.55 19.91
CA THR A 402 -14.05 15.39 20.81
C THR A 402 -15.16 14.53 20.19
N SER A 403 -15.44 14.67 18.89
CA SER A 403 -16.39 13.80 18.18
C SER A 403 -15.97 12.32 18.23
N THR A 404 -14.67 12.05 18.06
CA THR A 404 -14.11 10.69 18.12
C THR A 404 -14.25 10.06 19.51
N VAL A 405 -14.06 10.86 20.58
CA VAL A 405 -14.28 10.42 21.97
C VAL A 405 -15.75 10.10 22.22
N LEU A 406 -16.66 10.99 21.83
CA LEU A 406 -18.09 10.83 22.06
C LEU A 406 -18.70 9.67 21.24
N LYS A 407 -18.13 9.34 20.07
CA LYS A 407 -18.49 8.12 19.31
C LYS A 407 -18.05 6.81 20.01
N GLY A 408 -17.27 6.88 21.09
CA GLY A 408 -16.85 5.71 21.87
C GLY A 408 -15.78 4.87 21.17
N VAL A 409 -14.90 5.51 20.40
CA VAL A 409 -13.77 4.86 19.70
C VAL A 409 -12.60 4.59 20.65
N LEU A 410 -12.36 5.52 21.58
CA LEU A 410 -11.18 5.57 22.42
C LEU A 410 -11.44 5.02 23.82
N ARG A 411 -10.36 4.59 24.47
CA ARG A 411 -10.38 4.22 25.89
C ARG A 411 -10.26 5.50 26.69
N VAL A 412 -11.30 5.82 27.47
CA VAL A 412 -11.40 7.05 28.25
C VAL A 412 -10.29 7.16 29.28
N GLU A 413 -9.80 6.03 29.79
CA GLU A 413 -8.75 5.97 30.81
C GLU A 413 -7.40 6.52 30.31
N ALA A 414 -7.16 6.40 29.00
CA ALA A 414 -5.92 6.78 28.35
C ALA A 414 -5.95 8.17 27.72
N LEU A 415 -7.04 8.93 27.92
CA LEU A 415 -7.09 10.35 27.58
C LEU A 415 -6.30 11.17 28.62
N PRO A 416 -5.52 12.19 28.21
CA PRO A 416 -4.69 12.98 29.11
C PRO A 416 -5.51 14.03 29.82
N VAL A 417 -6.34 14.78 29.08
CA VAL A 417 -7.22 15.85 29.57
C VAL A 417 -8.67 15.53 29.20
N PRO A 418 -9.35 14.63 29.93
CA PRO A 418 -10.73 14.26 29.64
C PRO A 418 -11.74 15.39 29.88
N SER A 419 -11.38 16.38 30.70
CA SER A 419 -12.21 17.54 31.06
C SER A 419 -12.57 18.41 29.85
N GLU A 420 -11.69 18.52 28.85
CA GLU A 420 -11.90 19.31 27.61
C GLU A 420 -13.11 18.83 26.78
N HIS A 421 -13.47 17.55 26.89
CA HIS A 421 -14.56 16.97 26.10
C HIS A 421 -15.95 17.15 26.74
N ILE A 422 -16.01 17.55 28.01
CA ILE A 422 -17.27 17.69 28.78
C ILE A 422 -18.16 18.83 28.26
N PRO A 423 -17.66 20.02 27.86
CA PRO A 423 -18.51 21.09 27.31
C PRO A 423 -19.32 20.64 26.08
N THR A 424 -18.69 19.88 25.17
CA THR A 424 -19.36 19.36 23.97
C THR A 424 -20.31 18.21 24.30
N LEU A 425 -20.06 17.45 25.36
CA LEU A 425 -21.01 16.45 25.86
C LEU A 425 -22.25 17.13 26.43
N MET A 426 -22.06 18.17 27.24
CA MET A 426 -23.16 18.92 27.86
C MET A 426 -24.03 19.59 26.80
N SER A 427 -23.45 20.17 25.74
CA SER A 427 -24.25 20.77 24.66
C SER A 427 -25.16 19.77 23.93
N ARG A 428 -24.85 18.47 23.97
CA ARG A 428 -25.65 17.40 23.36
C ARG A 428 -26.74 16.84 24.28
N VAL A 429 -26.63 17.00 25.59
CA VAL A 429 -27.52 16.35 26.58
C VAL A 429 -28.37 17.38 27.29
N LYS A 430 -29.68 17.13 27.40
CA LYS A 430 -30.55 18.03 28.18
C LYS A 430 -30.12 18.09 29.66
N PRO A 431 -30.06 19.28 30.30
CA PRO A 431 -29.62 19.44 31.69
C PRO A 431 -30.38 18.54 32.68
N LEU A 432 -31.67 18.35 32.44
CA LEU A 432 -32.56 17.53 33.27
C LEU A 432 -32.15 16.04 33.29
N TYR A 433 -31.60 15.51 32.20
CA TYR A 433 -31.08 14.13 32.17
C TYR A 433 -29.83 13.98 33.03
N LEU A 434 -28.93 14.98 33.03
CA LEU A 434 -27.73 14.97 33.88
C LEU A 434 -28.09 15.11 35.36
N SER A 435 -29.02 16.01 35.69
CA SER A 435 -29.56 16.17 37.05
C SER A 435 -30.12 14.86 37.59
N ARG A 436 -30.99 14.17 36.83
CA ARG A 436 -31.59 12.89 37.23
C ARG A 436 -30.56 11.76 37.36
N THR A 437 -29.57 11.72 36.47
CA THR A 437 -28.57 10.64 36.45
C THR A 437 -27.61 10.74 37.64
N TYR A 438 -27.19 11.95 37.99
CA TYR A 438 -26.20 12.17 39.05
C TYR A 438 -26.78 12.65 40.37
N GLY A 439 -28.05 13.08 40.42
CA GLY A 439 -28.69 13.61 41.62
C GLY A 439 -28.28 15.03 41.98
N ILE A 440 -27.85 15.83 40.99
CA ILE A 440 -27.38 17.22 41.19
C ILE A 440 -28.57 18.19 41.01
N PRO A 441 -28.79 19.14 41.93
CA PRO A 441 -29.84 20.16 41.77
C PRO A 441 -29.52 21.09 40.59
N LEU A 442 -30.56 21.48 39.85
CA LEU A 442 -30.43 22.43 38.74
C LEU A 442 -29.89 23.78 39.25
N PRO A 443 -29.03 24.46 38.48
CA PRO A 443 -28.42 25.72 38.90
C PRO A 443 -29.46 26.84 38.96
N TYR A 444 -30.51 26.74 38.14
CA TYR A 444 -31.68 27.62 38.13
C TYR A 444 -32.95 26.76 38.15
N PRO A 445 -33.63 26.63 39.30
CA PRO A 445 -34.86 25.85 39.40
C PRO A 445 -36.02 26.36 38.52
N ASP A 446 -36.03 27.68 38.24
CA ASP A 446 -37.10 28.35 37.49
C ASP A 446 -36.95 28.25 35.96
N ASP A 447 -35.74 27.95 35.46
CA ASP A 447 -35.46 27.74 34.03
C ASP A 447 -34.66 26.45 33.80
N PRO A 448 -35.33 25.31 33.54
CA PRO A 448 -34.69 24.00 33.38
C PRO A 448 -33.89 23.86 32.08
N SER A 449 -33.88 24.87 31.20
CA SER A 449 -33.10 24.88 29.96
C SER A 449 -31.66 25.38 30.16
N ARG A 450 -31.39 26.09 31.25
CA ARG A 450 -30.10 26.73 31.50
C ARG A 450 -29.06 25.74 32.07
N PHE A 451 -27.90 25.69 31.43
CA PHE A 451 -26.80 24.78 31.79
C PHE A 451 -25.97 25.28 32.98
N TRP A 452 -25.34 24.33 33.69
CA TRP A 452 -24.18 24.61 34.54
C TRP A 452 -22.99 25.03 33.69
N ASP A 453 -22.12 25.85 34.27
CA ASP A 453 -20.77 26.01 33.75
C ASP A 453 -20.01 24.65 33.87
N PRO A 454 -19.31 24.17 32.83
CA PRO A 454 -18.71 22.83 32.83
C PRO A 454 -17.76 22.57 34.00
N GLU A 455 -16.97 23.57 34.41
CA GLU A 455 -16.05 23.45 35.54
C GLU A 455 -16.79 23.36 36.87
N GLN A 456 -17.82 24.19 37.06
CA GLN A 456 -18.67 24.16 38.26
C GLN A 456 -19.44 22.84 38.38
N PHE A 457 -19.90 22.28 37.26
CA PHE A 457 -20.54 20.97 37.23
C PHE A 457 -19.59 19.85 37.66
N LEU A 458 -18.34 19.88 37.20
CA LEU A 458 -17.33 18.89 37.58
C LEU A 458 -16.93 19.02 39.05
N ASP A 459 -16.74 20.24 39.56
CA ASP A 459 -16.42 20.48 40.99
C ASP A 459 -17.55 20.01 41.92
N THR A 460 -18.79 20.39 41.62
CA THR A 460 -19.96 19.97 42.42
C THR A 460 -20.12 18.44 42.44
N LEU A 461 -19.94 17.79 41.28
CA LEU A 461 -19.98 16.33 41.19
C LEU A 461 -18.81 15.65 41.91
N ALA A 462 -17.61 16.23 41.85
CA ALA A 462 -16.42 15.73 42.56
C ALA A 462 -16.62 15.75 44.08
N ARG A 463 -17.13 16.86 44.61
CA ARG A 463 -17.44 17.01 46.04
C ARG A 463 -18.52 16.06 46.50
N MET A 464 -19.61 15.94 45.72
CA MET A 464 -20.72 15.05 46.06
C MET A 464 -20.31 13.56 46.02
N LYS A 465 -19.43 13.17 45.10
CA LYS A 465 -18.89 11.79 45.02
C LYS A 465 -17.70 11.53 45.94
N GLY A 466 -17.20 12.53 46.67
CA GLY A 466 -16.00 12.42 47.51
C GLY A 466 -14.72 12.11 46.72
N ARG A 467 -14.63 12.54 45.46
CA ARG A 467 -13.47 12.38 44.59
C ARG A 467 -12.60 13.64 44.69
N LEU A 468 -11.83 13.72 45.76
CA LEU A 468 -10.93 14.84 46.04
C LEU A 468 -9.47 14.35 46.06
N LEU A 469 -8.56 15.17 45.56
CA LEU A 469 -7.12 14.99 45.68
C LEU A 469 -6.65 15.34 47.11
N LYS A 470 -5.40 14.98 47.41
CA LYS A 470 -4.77 15.30 48.68
C LYS A 470 -4.70 16.82 48.84
N GLY A 471 -5.35 17.36 49.87
CA GLY A 471 -5.50 18.81 50.08
C GLY A 471 -6.92 19.33 49.90
N GLY A 472 -7.88 18.48 49.50
CA GLY A 472 -9.29 18.86 49.36
C GLY A 472 -9.64 19.49 48.01
N GLU A 473 -8.71 19.47 47.05
CA GLU A 473 -8.95 19.90 45.67
C GLU A 473 -9.81 18.87 44.92
N PRO A 474 -10.81 19.30 44.12
CA PRO A 474 -11.66 18.41 43.35
C PRO A 474 -10.89 17.71 42.20
N ASP A 475 -11.04 16.40 42.05
CA ASP A 475 -10.45 15.64 40.93
C ASP A 475 -11.31 15.78 39.66
N LEU A 476 -11.11 16.87 38.91
CA LEU A 476 -11.89 17.19 37.72
C LEU A 476 -11.73 16.13 36.62
N ASP A 477 -10.51 15.66 36.37
CA ASP A 477 -10.21 14.68 35.32
C ASP A 477 -10.74 13.28 35.67
N GLY A 478 -10.62 12.86 36.94
CA GLY A 478 -11.19 11.59 37.41
C GLY A 478 -12.71 11.56 37.30
N VAL A 479 -13.38 12.67 37.60
CA VAL A 479 -14.84 12.80 37.42
C VAL A 479 -15.21 12.87 35.94
N ALA A 480 -14.45 13.58 35.12
CA ALA A 480 -14.66 13.63 33.67
C ALA A 480 -14.53 12.22 33.04
N LYS A 481 -13.57 11.39 33.48
CA LYS A 481 -13.47 9.98 33.04
C LYS A 481 -14.72 9.17 33.41
N ILE A 482 -15.31 9.39 34.58
CA ILE A 482 -16.54 8.71 35.00
C ILE A 482 -17.70 9.11 34.08
N ILE A 483 -17.88 10.41 33.82
CA ILE A 483 -18.95 10.92 32.95
C ILE A 483 -18.80 10.37 31.52
N LEU A 484 -17.60 10.44 30.94
CA LEU A 484 -17.33 9.91 29.60
C LEU A 484 -17.53 8.39 29.53
N SER A 485 -17.19 7.64 30.59
CA SER A 485 -17.47 6.20 30.67
C SER A 485 -18.97 5.91 30.75
N ASP A 486 -19.72 6.67 31.55
CA ASP A 486 -21.18 6.57 31.67
C ASP A 486 -21.88 6.91 30.34
N TRP A 487 -21.36 7.89 29.60
CA TRP A 487 -21.79 8.24 28.23
C TRP A 487 -21.62 7.09 27.25
N VAL A 488 -20.41 6.51 27.18
CA VAL A 488 -20.11 5.40 26.26
C VAL A 488 -20.95 4.16 26.58
N ARG A 489 -21.25 3.93 27.87
CA ARG A 489 -22.11 2.84 28.37
C ARG A 489 -23.61 3.08 28.19
N GLY A 490 -24.02 4.29 27.80
CA GLY A 490 -25.41 4.66 27.60
C GLY A 490 -26.22 4.85 28.89
N ARG A 491 -25.55 5.16 30.01
CA ARG A 491 -26.24 5.53 31.27
C ARG A 491 -26.85 6.92 31.20
N ILE A 492 -26.17 7.84 30.51
CA ILE A 492 -26.70 9.17 30.20
C ILE A 492 -27.59 9.02 28.95
N PRO A 493 -28.91 9.31 29.05
CA PRO A 493 -29.80 9.26 27.90
C PRO A 493 -29.45 10.35 26.89
N PHE A 494 -29.29 9.95 25.62
CA PHE A 494 -29.00 10.85 24.51
C PHE A 494 -29.38 10.20 23.18
N PHE A 495 -29.88 11.01 22.26
CA PHE A 495 -30.06 10.66 20.85
C PHE A 495 -29.93 11.91 19.98
N VAL A 496 -29.42 11.75 18.76
CA VAL A 496 -29.48 12.76 17.72
C VAL A 496 -30.88 12.70 17.08
N PRO A 497 -31.56 13.85 16.88
CA PRO A 497 -32.84 13.84 16.18
C PRO A 497 -32.65 13.41 14.71
N PRO A 498 -33.55 12.56 14.17
CA PRO A 498 -33.47 12.15 12.78
C PRO A 498 -33.75 13.34 11.84
N PRO A 499 -33.18 13.37 10.62
CA PRO A 499 -33.46 14.42 9.65
C PRO A 499 -34.95 14.52 9.33
N GLU A 500 -35.50 15.73 9.28
CA GLU A 500 -36.89 15.95 8.88
C GLU A 500 -37.08 15.59 7.40
N ARG A 501 -38.17 14.88 7.10
CA ARG A 501 -38.50 14.49 5.73
C ARG A 501 -39.16 15.68 5.01
N PRO A 502 -38.82 15.96 3.73
CA PRO A 502 -39.47 17.03 2.98
C PRO A 502 -40.99 16.87 2.97
N GLU A 503 -41.73 17.96 3.20
CA GLU A 503 -43.20 17.95 3.31
C GLU A 503 -43.89 17.34 2.08
N GLU A 504 -43.27 17.43 0.89
CA GLU A 504 -43.80 16.89 -0.36
C GLU A 504 -43.93 15.35 -0.34
N LEU A 505 -42.95 14.66 0.26
CA LEU A 505 -42.98 13.20 0.42
C LEU A 505 -44.00 12.76 1.48
N ASN A 506 -44.11 13.53 2.58
CA ASN A 506 -45.15 13.30 3.58
C ASN A 506 -46.55 13.53 3.00
N LYS A 507 -46.73 14.55 2.14
CA LYS A 507 -47.98 14.81 1.40
C LYS A 507 -48.25 13.76 0.32
N ALA A 508 -47.22 13.20 -0.32
CA ALA A 508 -47.35 12.13 -1.32
C ALA A 508 -47.77 10.79 -0.68
N GLU A 509 -47.15 10.42 0.45
CA GLU A 509 -47.59 9.27 1.26
C GLU A 509 -48.99 9.50 1.85
N ALA A 510 -49.30 10.70 2.35
CA ALA A 510 -50.65 11.03 2.80
C ALA A 510 -51.68 10.95 1.66
N LYS A 511 -51.33 11.37 0.43
CA LYS A 511 -52.18 11.23 -0.76
C LYS A 511 -52.32 9.78 -1.21
N LEU A 512 -51.28 8.96 -1.10
CA LEU A 512 -51.34 7.51 -1.33
C LEU A 512 -52.19 6.81 -0.26
N LYS A 513 -52.11 7.24 1.00
CA LYS A 513 -52.97 6.78 2.12
C LYS A 513 -54.46 7.11 1.91
N VAL A 514 -54.79 8.25 1.29
CA VAL A 514 -56.18 8.58 0.92
C VAL A 514 -56.66 7.77 -0.28
N LYS A 515 -55.77 7.40 -1.21
CA LYS A 515 -56.11 6.54 -2.36
C LYS A 515 -56.24 5.05 -2.01
N SER A 516 -55.48 4.53 -1.04
CA SER A 516 -55.53 3.12 -0.64
C SER A 516 -56.80 2.76 0.12
N LYS A 517 -57.40 3.69 0.88
CA LYS A 517 -58.71 3.48 1.53
C LYS A 517 -59.90 3.39 0.57
N GLY A 518 -59.74 3.74 -0.70
CA GLY A 518 -60.82 3.75 -1.70
C GLY A 518 -60.81 2.61 -2.72
N LYS A 519 -59.82 1.70 -2.67
CA LYS A 519 -59.63 0.64 -3.67
C LYS A 519 -59.23 -0.70 -3.04
N GLU A 520 -60.00 -1.17 -2.05
CA GLU A 520 -59.95 -2.57 -1.63
C GLU A 520 -60.92 -3.41 -2.48
N LYS A 521 -60.50 -3.69 -3.73
CA LYS A 521 -60.82 -4.89 -4.52
C LYS A 521 -60.26 -4.69 -5.93
N ALA A 522 -59.42 -5.64 -6.34
CA ALA A 522 -58.75 -5.77 -7.64
C ALA A 522 -57.46 -4.95 -7.84
N ALA A 523 -56.33 -5.55 -7.47
CA ALA A 523 -55.12 -5.63 -8.32
C ALA A 523 -54.08 -6.51 -7.60
N ASN A 524 -53.86 -7.72 -8.11
CA ASN A 524 -52.77 -8.60 -7.69
C ASN A 524 -51.51 -8.13 -8.43
N GLY A 525 -50.78 -7.18 -7.84
CA GLY A 525 -49.51 -6.65 -8.36
C GLY A 525 -48.51 -6.57 -7.22
N GLY A 526 -47.35 -7.24 -7.38
CA GLY A 526 -46.43 -7.59 -6.30
C GLY A 526 -46.07 -6.45 -5.32
N GLU A 527 -46.50 -6.61 -4.06
CA GLU A 527 -46.04 -5.80 -2.94
C GLU A 527 -44.56 -6.09 -2.61
N VAL A 528 -43.81 -5.03 -2.32
CA VAL A 528 -42.40 -5.06 -1.94
C VAL A 528 -42.25 -5.74 -0.57
N LEU A 529 -41.49 -6.84 -0.52
CA LEU A 529 -41.21 -7.65 0.67
C LEU A 529 -40.26 -6.92 1.65
N ALA A 530 -40.75 -5.92 2.37
CA ALA A 530 -40.07 -5.39 3.55
C ALA A 530 -40.26 -6.33 4.76
N VAL A 531 -39.18 -6.62 5.50
CA VAL A 531 -39.26 -7.41 6.75
C VAL A 531 -39.93 -6.56 7.83
N LYS A 532 -41.24 -6.77 8.05
CA LYS A 532 -42.02 -6.05 9.07
C LYS A 532 -41.51 -6.36 10.48
N GLN A 533 -41.34 -5.33 11.32
CA GLN A 533 -40.91 -5.46 12.72
C GLN A 533 -41.82 -4.63 13.64
N ASN A 534 -42.33 -5.23 14.72
CA ASN A 534 -43.17 -4.53 15.69
C ASN A 534 -42.30 -3.69 16.64
N LEU A 535 -42.04 -2.43 16.28
CA LEU A 535 -41.13 -1.55 17.04
C LEU A 535 -41.66 -1.14 18.42
N LYS A 536 -42.96 -1.30 18.69
CA LYS A 536 -43.58 -1.03 20.00
C LYS A 536 -43.09 -1.98 21.11
N THR A 537 -42.66 -3.19 20.75
CA THR A 537 -42.22 -4.20 21.73
C THR A 537 -40.79 -4.00 22.23
N ILE A 538 -40.11 -2.92 21.81
CA ILE A 538 -38.76 -2.60 22.26
C ILE A 538 -38.82 -2.14 23.71
N VAL A 539 -38.16 -2.89 24.60
CA VAL A 539 -38.01 -2.51 26.02
C VAL A 539 -36.93 -1.43 26.12
N GLN A 540 -37.33 -0.22 26.48
CA GLN A 540 -36.40 0.90 26.69
C GLN A 540 -35.71 0.76 28.05
N LYS A 541 -34.40 1.00 28.06
CA LYS A 541 -33.57 0.93 29.28
C LYS A 541 -33.60 2.23 30.08
N ASN A 542 -33.71 3.37 29.39
CA ASN A 542 -33.63 4.70 29.97
C ASN A 542 -35.03 5.31 30.09
N THR A 543 -35.25 6.10 31.15
CA THR A 543 -36.48 6.89 31.31
C THR A 543 -36.33 8.25 30.64
N PHE A 544 -37.09 8.48 29.57
CA PHE A 544 -37.10 9.74 28.83
C PHE A 544 -38.09 10.75 29.40
N LEU A 545 -37.94 12.02 29.02
CA LEU A 545 -38.92 13.07 29.30
C LEU A 545 -40.17 12.86 28.45
N ALA A 546 -41.33 13.30 28.95
CA ALA A 546 -42.60 13.16 28.24
C ALA A 546 -42.57 13.84 26.85
N GLU A 547 -41.86 14.96 26.72
CA GLU A 547 -41.66 15.68 25.45
C GLU A 547 -40.82 14.89 24.43
N ASP A 548 -39.92 14.02 24.89
CA ASP A 548 -39.05 13.21 24.02
C ASP A 548 -39.69 11.87 23.63
N VAL A 549 -40.85 11.54 24.21
CA VAL A 549 -41.61 10.34 23.92
C VAL A 549 -42.80 10.71 23.04
N MET A 550 -42.63 10.62 21.72
CA MET A 550 -43.74 10.77 20.77
C MET A 550 -44.47 9.43 20.58
N PRO A 551 -45.82 9.43 20.52
CA PRO A 551 -46.59 8.27 20.09
C PRO A 551 -46.18 7.84 18.67
N LEU A 552 -46.09 6.54 18.44
CA LEU A 552 -45.96 5.98 17.09
C LEU A 552 -47.33 6.01 16.43
N ASP A 553 -47.44 6.55 15.21
CA ASP A 553 -48.69 6.54 14.43
C ASP A 553 -49.25 5.11 14.31
N GLU A 554 -50.57 4.93 14.47
CA GLU A 554 -51.27 3.65 14.73
C GLU A 554 -51.28 2.61 13.59
N ASP A 555 -50.61 2.84 12.46
CA ASP A 555 -50.77 2.03 11.25
C ASP A 555 -49.93 0.71 11.23
N ASP A 556 -49.20 0.34 12.28
CA ASP A 556 -48.47 -0.95 12.34
C ASP A 556 -49.34 -2.14 12.82
N ASP A 557 -50.57 -1.91 13.34
CA ASP A 557 -51.34 -2.91 14.10
C ASP A 557 -52.54 -3.57 13.36
N GLN A 558 -52.84 -3.28 12.09
CA GLN A 558 -54.08 -3.76 11.43
C GLN A 558 -54.00 -5.07 10.62
N ASN A 559 -53.00 -5.94 10.82
CA ASN A 559 -52.87 -7.19 10.03
C ASN A 559 -52.74 -8.49 10.86
N GLU A 560 -53.15 -8.51 12.14
CA GLU A 560 -53.00 -9.71 13.00
C GLU A 560 -54.21 -10.66 13.11
N GLU A 561 -55.37 -10.37 12.50
CA GLU A 561 -56.55 -11.24 12.67
C GLU A 561 -56.82 -12.23 11.52
N VAL A 562 -55.86 -13.07 11.12
CA VAL A 562 -56.21 -14.42 10.59
C VAL A 562 -55.01 -15.38 10.75
N SER A 563 -54.96 -16.17 11.83
CA SER A 563 -54.39 -17.54 11.79
C SER A 563 -54.41 -18.20 13.17
N SER A 564 -55.59 -18.65 13.60
CA SER A 564 -55.72 -19.60 14.70
C SER A 564 -56.82 -20.63 14.42
N ALA A 565 -56.58 -21.53 13.45
CA ALA A 565 -57.26 -22.81 13.39
C ALA A 565 -56.44 -23.83 12.56
N ALA A 566 -56.12 -24.96 13.21
CA ALA A 566 -55.93 -26.34 12.70
C ALA A 566 -55.31 -26.56 11.30
N GLY A 567 -54.33 -27.44 11.07
CA GLY A 567 -54.17 -28.79 11.59
C GLY A 567 -54.14 -29.76 10.39
N ASP A 568 -53.02 -30.48 10.25
CA ASP A 568 -52.79 -31.76 9.57
C ASP A 568 -53.28 -32.10 8.14
N ASN A 569 -52.40 -32.87 7.49
CA ASN A 569 -52.57 -33.88 6.44
C ASN A 569 -52.28 -33.51 4.97
N ALA A 570 -51.37 -34.33 4.45
CA ALA A 570 -51.06 -34.56 3.05
C ALA A 570 -52.18 -35.32 2.33
N SER A 571 -52.35 -35.08 1.03
CA SER A 571 -52.60 -36.10 0.02
C SER A 571 -52.55 -35.50 -1.37
N ASP A 572 -52.12 -36.34 -2.31
CA ASP A 572 -52.09 -36.20 -3.76
C ASP A 572 -53.48 -35.92 -4.36
N GLU A 573 -53.51 -35.33 -5.57
CA GLU A 573 -54.15 -35.89 -6.79
C GLU A 573 -54.33 -34.81 -7.89
N GLU A 574 -53.60 -35.02 -8.98
CA GLU A 574 -54.08 -35.18 -10.37
C GLU A 574 -55.39 -34.51 -10.86
N ASP A 575 -55.20 -33.68 -11.91
CA ASP A 575 -55.80 -33.80 -13.25
C ASP A 575 -57.04 -32.97 -13.70
N GLU A 576 -56.97 -32.68 -15.01
CA GLU A 576 -57.99 -32.38 -16.02
C GLU A 576 -58.76 -31.04 -16.07
N GLY A 577 -58.52 -30.33 -17.19
CA GLY A 577 -59.49 -30.39 -18.30
C GLY A 577 -60.40 -29.19 -18.58
N SER A 578 -60.09 -28.48 -19.69
CA SER A 578 -61.02 -27.85 -20.66
C SER A 578 -61.92 -26.70 -20.17
N GLU A 579 -62.42 -25.75 -20.95
CA GLU A 579 -62.26 -25.19 -22.30
C GLU A 579 -63.07 -23.88 -22.20
N LEU A 580 -62.73 -22.84 -22.96
CA LEU A 580 -63.69 -21.94 -23.63
C LEU A 580 -62.91 -20.90 -24.44
N GLY A 581 -63.01 -21.00 -25.77
CA GLY A 581 -62.77 -19.89 -26.70
C GLY A 581 -63.83 -18.80 -26.50
N SER A 582 -63.80 -17.63 -27.12
CA SER A 582 -63.02 -17.06 -28.21
C SER A 582 -63.47 -15.60 -28.28
N ASP A 583 -62.58 -14.65 -28.58
CA ASP A 583 -62.87 -13.59 -29.57
C ASP A 583 -61.65 -12.67 -29.78
N GLU A 584 -61.41 -12.40 -31.05
CA GLU A 584 -60.23 -11.79 -31.65
C GLU A 584 -60.10 -10.28 -31.41
N ALA A 585 -58.87 -9.81 -31.16
CA ALA A 585 -58.44 -8.46 -31.55
C ALA A 585 -56.92 -8.40 -31.77
N LYS A 586 -56.52 -8.61 -33.03
CA LYS A 586 -55.33 -8.11 -33.76
C LYS A 586 -53.98 -8.02 -33.03
N ASN A 587 -53.10 -8.92 -33.48
CA ASN A 587 -51.64 -8.88 -33.38
C ASN A 587 -51.03 -7.50 -33.69
N ASP A 588 -50.22 -7.01 -32.75
CA ASP A 588 -48.85 -6.54 -33.03
C ASP A 588 -47.96 -7.21 -31.98
N GLU A 589 -47.35 -8.35 -32.35
CA GLU A 589 -46.40 -9.09 -31.52
C GLU A 589 -45.05 -8.36 -31.51
N ASP A 590 -44.85 -7.46 -30.55
CA ASP A 590 -43.51 -7.19 -30.02
C ASP A 590 -43.20 -8.32 -29.01
N GLU A 591 -42.51 -9.37 -29.46
CA GLU A 591 -42.00 -10.43 -28.56
C GLU A 591 -41.13 -9.79 -27.46
N GLU A 592 -41.61 -9.81 -26.21
CA GLU A 592 -40.80 -9.45 -25.03
C GLU A 592 -39.63 -10.44 -24.89
N LEU A 593 -38.43 -9.98 -25.24
CA LEU A 593 -37.18 -10.74 -25.09
C LEU A 593 -36.92 -11.07 -23.61
N SER A 594 -37.09 -12.34 -23.24
CA SER A 594 -36.75 -12.85 -21.91
C SER A 594 -35.22 -12.86 -21.71
N TRP A 595 -34.77 -12.60 -20.46
CA TRP A 595 -33.35 -12.51 -20.10
C TRP A 595 -32.53 -13.77 -20.44
N ASN A 596 -33.18 -14.93 -20.53
CA ASN A 596 -32.54 -16.20 -20.89
C ASN A 596 -32.31 -16.33 -22.41
N ASP A 597 -33.07 -15.62 -23.25
CA ASP A 597 -32.94 -15.66 -24.71
C ASP A 597 -31.79 -14.79 -25.23
N VAL A 598 -31.34 -13.82 -24.41
CA VAL A 598 -30.24 -12.90 -24.74
C VAL A 598 -28.85 -13.52 -24.52
N PHE A 599 -28.74 -14.53 -23.64
CA PHE A 599 -27.46 -15.17 -23.29
C PHE A 599 -27.59 -16.70 -23.24
N THR A 600 -27.68 -17.36 -24.39
CA THR A 600 -27.64 -18.82 -24.47
C THR A 600 -26.27 -19.35 -24.04
N ASP A 601 -26.22 -20.24 -23.04
CA ASP A 601 -24.99 -20.91 -22.61
C ASP A 601 -24.40 -21.70 -23.78
N GLY A 602 -23.14 -21.42 -24.15
CA GLY A 602 -22.42 -22.01 -25.30
C GLY A 602 -22.07 -23.49 -25.16
N LYS A 603 -22.99 -24.34 -24.69
CA LYS A 603 -22.82 -25.80 -24.59
C LYS A 603 -23.63 -26.61 -25.60
N GLU A 604 -24.53 -26.03 -26.38
CA GLU A 604 -25.42 -26.81 -27.27
C GLU A 604 -25.09 -26.83 -28.77
N VAL A 605 -24.02 -26.17 -29.23
CA VAL A 605 -23.64 -26.21 -30.66
C VAL A 605 -22.74 -27.42 -31.00
N ALA A 606 -22.39 -28.25 -30.01
CA ALA A 606 -21.53 -29.43 -30.19
C ALA A 606 -22.22 -30.78 -29.94
N SER A 607 -23.50 -30.81 -29.57
CA SER A 607 -24.21 -32.04 -29.15
C SER A 607 -25.43 -32.42 -30.01
N LYS A 608 -25.66 -31.76 -31.15
CA LYS A 608 -26.74 -32.12 -32.10
C LYS A 608 -26.25 -32.70 -33.44
N ALA A 609 -24.99 -33.06 -33.53
CA ALA A 609 -24.49 -33.95 -34.58
C ALA A 609 -23.78 -35.12 -33.88
N VAL A 610 -24.30 -36.33 -34.11
CA VAL A 610 -23.93 -37.62 -33.52
C VAL A 610 -24.70 -37.97 -32.24
N GLY A 611 -25.77 -38.76 -32.40
CA GLY A 611 -26.30 -39.58 -31.31
C GLY A 611 -27.77 -39.99 -31.40
N GLU A 612 -28.23 -40.62 -32.48
CA GLU A 612 -29.28 -41.64 -32.36
C GLU A 612 -29.18 -42.70 -33.47
N GLN A 613 -29.34 -43.95 -33.04
CA GLN A 613 -29.11 -45.25 -33.71
C GLN A 613 -27.64 -45.71 -33.75
N LEU A 614 -27.24 -46.87 -33.22
CA LEU A 614 -27.94 -47.99 -32.58
C LEU A 614 -26.88 -48.88 -31.88
N SER A 615 -27.35 -49.76 -31.00
CA SER A 615 -26.66 -50.87 -30.36
C SER A 615 -25.69 -51.70 -31.23
N SER A 616 -24.69 -52.30 -30.55
CA SER A 616 -24.14 -53.66 -30.70
C SER A 616 -22.63 -53.80 -30.96
N ALA A 617 -22.06 -54.77 -30.22
CA ALA A 617 -20.91 -55.65 -30.51
C ALA A 617 -19.46 -55.09 -30.65
N GLU A 618 -18.64 -55.54 -29.70
CA GLU A 618 -17.30 -56.18 -29.79
C GLU A 618 -16.30 -55.89 -30.93
N GLN A 619 -15.04 -55.71 -30.48
CA GLN A 619 -13.75 -56.19 -31.01
C GLN A 619 -13.41 -56.07 -32.51
N GLY A 620 -12.23 -55.53 -32.81
CA GLY A 620 -11.54 -55.81 -34.07
C GLY A 620 -10.40 -54.86 -34.39
N ASP A 621 -9.32 -55.43 -34.89
CA ASP A 621 -7.97 -54.89 -35.04
C ASP A 621 -7.69 -54.33 -36.46
N ALA A 622 -6.60 -53.58 -36.57
CA ALA A 622 -5.68 -53.41 -37.71
C ALA A 622 -6.08 -52.82 -39.10
N SER A 623 -5.18 -51.92 -39.52
CA SER A 623 -4.57 -51.73 -40.86
C SER A 623 -5.22 -50.87 -41.96
N ASP A 624 -4.47 -49.82 -42.31
CA ASP A 624 -4.08 -49.28 -43.62
C ASP A 624 -5.00 -49.40 -44.85
N VAL A 625 -5.16 -48.28 -45.57
CA VAL A 625 -4.70 -48.05 -46.96
C VAL A 625 -5.31 -46.72 -47.48
N GLU A 626 -4.43 -45.79 -47.87
CA GLU A 626 -4.74 -44.68 -48.80
C GLU A 626 -4.97 -45.25 -50.21
N ASP A 627 -6.00 -44.80 -50.94
CA ASP A 627 -5.81 -44.00 -52.16
C ASP A 627 -7.11 -43.69 -52.95
N THR A 628 -7.09 -42.51 -53.59
CA THR A 628 -7.78 -42.09 -54.85
C THR A 628 -9.29 -41.75 -54.91
N ALA A 629 -9.51 -40.42 -55.02
CA ALA A 629 -10.19 -39.67 -56.09
C ALA A 629 -11.62 -40.04 -56.59
N ALA A 630 -12.54 -39.07 -56.53
CA ALA A 630 -13.27 -38.53 -57.69
C ALA A 630 -14.23 -37.39 -57.29
N ALA A 631 -14.58 -36.56 -58.28
CA ALA A 631 -15.10 -35.21 -58.16
C ALA A 631 -16.52 -35.04 -58.73
N LYS A 632 -17.20 -33.97 -58.25
CA LYS A 632 -18.28 -33.15 -58.87
C LYS A 632 -19.63 -33.87 -59.16
N GLU A 633 -20.81 -33.25 -59.04
CA GLU A 633 -21.37 -31.98 -59.55
C GLU A 633 -22.69 -31.64 -58.78
N PRO A 634 -23.54 -30.65 -59.16
CA PRO A 634 -23.33 -29.25 -59.54
C PRO A 634 -24.24 -28.27 -58.73
N ARG A 635 -24.04 -26.97 -59.00
CA ARG A 635 -24.73 -25.82 -58.40
C ARG A 635 -25.76 -25.22 -59.37
N MET A 636 -26.97 -24.90 -58.91
CA MET A 636 -27.89 -23.87 -59.47
C MET A 636 -28.92 -23.49 -58.41
N LYS A 637 -29.56 -22.31 -58.32
CA LYS A 637 -29.36 -20.89 -58.72
C LYS A 637 -30.68 -20.22 -58.28
N THR A 638 -30.68 -19.08 -57.58
CA THR A 638 -31.83 -18.14 -57.59
C THR A 638 -31.35 -16.70 -57.45
N ASN A 639 -32.23 -15.78 -57.86
CA ASN A 639 -31.95 -14.64 -58.73
C ASN A 639 -31.50 -13.33 -58.06
N LYS A 640 -30.73 -12.58 -58.84
CA LYS A 640 -30.38 -11.16 -58.66
C LYS A 640 -31.63 -10.26 -58.73
N LYS A 641 -31.81 -9.38 -57.73
CA LYS A 641 -32.29 -8.00 -57.96
C LYS A 641 -31.39 -7.02 -57.19
N LYS A 642 -30.94 -6.00 -57.91
CA LYS A 642 -29.94 -4.99 -57.52
C LYS A 642 -30.57 -3.95 -56.58
N ALA A 643 -29.95 -3.69 -55.43
CA ALA A 643 -30.09 -2.42 -54.71
C ALA A 643 -28.82 -1.59 -54.97
N LYS A 644 -29.00 -0.36 -55.46
CA LYS A 644 -27.93 0.56 -55.86
C LYS A 644 -27.40 1.34 -54.67
N ASN A 645 -26.07 1.48 -54.59
CA ASN A 645 -25.34 2.30 -53.63
C ASN A 645 -25.68 3.79 -53.79
N PHE A 646 -26.02 4.46 -52.70
CA PHE A 646 -26.51 5.85 -52.67
C PHE A 646 -25.41 6.91 -52.44
N TYR A 647 -24.14 6.54 -52.29
CA TYR A 647 -23.04 7.52 -52.17
C TYR A 647 -22.07 7.46 -53.35
N THR A 648 -22.60 7.81 -54.53
CA THR A 648 -21.81 8.37 -55.63
C THR A 648 -22.55 9.58 -56.16
N ASN A 649 -22.30 10.75 -55.53
CA ASN A 649 -22.23 12.08 -56.16
C ASN A 649 -22.13 13.17 -55.06
N ALA A 650 -20.95 13.32 -54.48
CA ALA A 650 -20.52 14.61 -53.94
C ALA A 650 -19.01 14.73 -54.13
N ASN A 651 -18.66 15.79 -54.85
CA ASN A 651 -17.39 16.08 -55.47
C ASN A 651 -16.39 16.65 -54.45
N VAL A 652 -15.33 15.92 -54.10
CA VAL A 652 -14.10 16.51 -53.51
C VAL A 652 -12.87 15.76 -54.04
N LYS A 653 -12.54 15.97 -55.32
CA LYS A 653 -11.16 15.84 -55.80
C LYS A 653 -10.44 17.17 -55.59
N ASN A 654 -9.14 17.09 -55.28
CA ASN A 654 -8.18 18.19 -55.07
C ASN A 654 -8.21 18.93 -53.72
N LYS A 655 -7.39 18.48 -52.75
CA LYS A 655 -6.63 19.42 -51.88
C LYS A 655 -5.48 18.88 -51.00
N ASN A 656 -4.90 17.69 -51.23
CA ASN A 656 -3.77 17.22 -50.38
C ASN A 656 -2.50 16.75 -51.12
N ARG A 657 -2.25 17.24 -52.33
CA ARG A 657 -0.98 16.99 -53.05
C ARG A 657 0.06 18.13 -52.97
N SER A 658 -0.22 19.19 -52.20
CA SER A 658 0.65 20.38 -52.09
C SER A 658 1.38 20.54 -50.73
N LYS A 659 1.55 19.47 -49.95
CA LYS A 659 2.42 19.49 -48.74
C LYS A 659 3.66 18.59 -48.82
N ALA A 660 3.71 17.66 -49.78
CA ALA A 660 4.89 16.81 -50.02
C ALA A 660 5.92 17.45 -50.96
N ALA A 661 5.55 18.51 -51.70
CA ALA A 661 6.43 19.18 -52.66
C ALA A 661 7.22 20.37 -52.08
N VAL A 662 6.87 20.85 -50.87
CA VAL A 662 7.54 22.00 -50.22
C VAL A 662 8.72 21.58 -49.34
N MET A 663 8.81 20.30 -48.96
CA MET A 663 9.97 19.74 -48.23
C MET A 663 11.14 19.34 -49.14
N LYS A 664 11.07 19.63 -50.44
CA LYS A 664 12.07 19.22 -51.44
C LYS A 664 12.75 20.38 -52.19
N SER A 665 12.52 21.63 -51.76
CA SER A 665 13.00 22.83 -52.45
C SER A 665 13.70 23.85 -51.54
N LEU A 666 14.55 23.39 -50.62
CA LEU A 666 15.57 24.25 -50.00
C LEU A 666 16.96 23.62 -50.19
N PRO A 667 17.93 24.34 -50.80
CA PRO A 667 19.18 23.77 -51.24
C PRO A 667 20.16 23.56 -50.10
N MET A 668 20.87 22.42 -50.14
CA MET A 668 22.10 22.18 -49.37
C MET A 668 23.29 22.86 -50.06
N GLY A 669 24.10 23.59 -49.29
CA GLY A 669 25.38 24.16 -49.72
C GLY A 669 26.36 24.42 -48.56
N LYS A 670 27.18 23.39 -48.27
CA LYS A 670 28.62 23.36 -47.92
C LYS A 670 29.35 24.57 -47.29
N LYS A 671 29.96 24.27 -46.11
CA LYS A 671 31.28 24.62 -45.52
C LYS A 671 32.05 25.87 -46.02
N ALA A 672 32.50 26.72 -45.08
CA ALA A 672 33.91 27.17 -44.94
C ALA A 672 34.17 27.91 -43.60
N TYR A 673 35.42 27.80 -43.14
CA TYR A 673 36.04 28.33 -41.91
C TYR A 673 36.16 29.87 -41.87
N THR A 674 36.23 30.45 -40.65
CA THR A 674 37.31 31.37 -40.16
C THR A 674 36.95 31.99 -38.78
N ALA A 675 37.85 31.88 -37.81
CA ALA A 675 37.99 32.79 -36.65
C ALA A 675 38.91 34.00 -37.06
N PRO A 676 39.29 35.00 -36.21
CA PRO A 676 38.88 35.38 -34.84
C PRO A 676 38.68 36.91 -34.61
N MET A 677 38.48 37.31 -33.33
CA MET A 677 38.92 38.55 -32.64
C MET A 677 38.02 39.83 -32.51
N ARG A 678 37.86 40.19 -31.21
CA ARG A 678 37.92 41.52 -30.54
C ARG A 678 36.65 42.40 -30.41
N GLY A 679 36.17 42.52 -29.15
CA GLY A 679 36.48 43.72 -28.35
C GLY A 679 35.35 44.61 -27.81
N LYS A 680 35.03 44.40 -26.52
CA LYS A 680 34.80 45.37 -25.42
C LYS A 680 33.51 46.22 -25.26
N VAL A 681 32.87 46.00 -24.08
CA VAL A 681 32.48 46.97 -22.99
C VAL A 681 31.37 48.01 -23.34
N GLN A 682 30.33 48.34 -22.55
CA GLN A 682 30.17 48.59 -21.10
C GLN A 682 28.68 48.47 -20.67
N LYS A 683 28.44 48.07 -19.42
CA LYS A 683 27.19 48.23 -18.65
C LYS A 683 26.92 49.71 -18.37
N LEU A 684 25.64 50.14 -18.40
CA LEU A 684 25.16 51.23 -17.55
C LEU A 684 23.73 50.95 -17.06
N ILE A 685 23.53 51.15 -15.76
CA ILE A 685 22.33 50.95 -14.95
C ILE A 685 21.60 52.30 -14.85
N ILE A 686 20.26 52.31 -14.87
CA ILE A 686 19.42 53.40 -14.37
C ILE A 686 18.28 52.84 -13.51
N SER A 687 18.11 53.42 -12.31
CA SER A 687 17.17 53.09 -11.24
C SER A 687 15.91 53.97 -11.22
N VAL A 688 14.79 53.50 -10.65
CA VAL A 688 13.80 54.26 -9.82
C VAL A 688 13.04 53.20 -8.97
N ALA A 689 13.28 53.00 -7.68
CA ALA A 689 12.84 53.69 -6.44
C ALA A 689 11.35 53.52 -6.06
N HIS A 690 11.08 52.89 -4.90
CA HIS A 690 10.12 53.31 -3.85
C HIS A 690 10.51 52.66 -2.50
N LYS A 691 10.46 53.46 -1.42
CA LYS A 691 11.04 53.26 -0.08
C LYS A 691 10.12 52.47 0.89
N PRO A 692 10.68 51.90 1.97
CA PRO A 692 10.04 51.90 3.29
C PRO A 692 10.85 52.74 4.32
N PHE A 693 10.14 53.14 5.37
CA PHE A 693 10.50 54.05 6.46
C PHE A 693 11.56 53.50 7.45
N ASP A 694 12.38 54.42 7.99
CA ASP A 694 13.39 54.23 9.05
C ASP A 694 12.83 54.25 10.47
N CYS A 695 13.33 53.39 11.37
CA CYS A 695 13.87 53.73 12.73
C CYS A 695 14.37 52.46 13.49
N PRO A 696 15.20 52.57 14.55
CA PRO A 696 16.60 52.13 14.46
C PRO A 696 17.04 51.26 15.66
N LEU A 697 17.70 50.12 15.41
CA LEU A 697 18.62 49.54 16.38
C LEU A 697 19.82 48.95 15.67
N THR A 698 20.95 49.65 15.83
CA THR A 698 22.29 49.25 15.43
C THR A 698 22.72 47.97 16.14
N ALA A 699 22.98 46.90 15.39
CA ALA A 699 23.81 45.77 15.81
C ALA A 699 24.72 45.37 14.62
N PRO A 700 25.99 44.96 14.86
CA PRO A 700 26.98 44.75 13.80
C PRO A 700 26.63 43.51 12.96
N PRO A 701 27.22 43.33 11.76
CA PRO A 701 26.94 42.17 10.92
C PRO A 701 27.58 40.93 11.55
N ILE A 702 26.75 40.04 12.10
CA ILE A 702 27.20 38.80 12.73
C ILE A 702 27.38 37.75 11.63
N PHE A 703 28.61 37.59 11.16
CA PHE A 703 29.05 36.59 10.18
C PHE A 703 29.42 35.24 10.82
N THR A 704 28.79 34.87 11.94
CA THR A 704 29.21 33.71 12.76
C THR A 704 28.11 32.64 12.84
N LEU A 705 28.54 31.38 12.97
CA LEU A 705 27.71 30.24 13.40
C LEU A 705 26.78 30.67 14.54
N SER A 706 25.47 30.77 14.28
CA SER A 706 24.53 31.35 15.24
C SER A 706 24.13 30.36 16.34
N SER A 707 24.09 29.05 16.04
CA SER A 707 23.90 27.98 17.03
C SER A 707 23.85 26.59 16.37
N ILE A 708 24.43 25.60 17.03
CA ILE A 708 24.19 24.17 16.79
C ILE A 708 23.19 23.76 17.86
N ILE A 709 21.93 23.57 17.49
CA ILE A 709 20.84 23.47 18.48
C ILE A 709 20.38 22.04 18.71
N ARG A 710 20.46 21.16 17.70
CA ARG A 710 19.71 19.90 17.78
C ARG A 710 20.42 18.76 17.06
N TYR A 711 20.41 17.61 17.69
CA TYR A 711 20.65 16.35 17.03
C TYR A 711 19.61 15.36 17.52
N LEU A 712 19.39 14.35 16.70
CA LEU A 712 18.41 13.34 16.97
C LEU A 712 19.06 11.99 16.75
N GLN A 713 18.74 11.05 17.64
CA GLN A 713 18.88 9.65 17.30
C GLN A 713 17.77 9.33 16.29
N ILE A 714 18.16 9.14 15.04
CA ILE A 714 17.27 8.68 13.95
C ILE A 714 17.54 7.19 13.67
N PHE A 715 16.90 6.64 12.63
CA PHE A 715 17.08 5.25 12.23
C PHE A 715 17.68 5.14 10.83
N ASP A 716 18.57 4.17 10.65
CA ASP A 716 19.10 3.78 9.33
C ASP A 716 18.11 2.88 8.56
N SER A 717 18.45 2.51 7.32
CA SER A 717 17.67 1.62 6.46
C SER A 717 17.43 0.20 7.00
N ARG A 718 18.11 -0.20 8.08
CA ARG A 718 17.96 -1.49 8.77
C ARG A 718 17.14 -1.35 10.06
N GLY A 719 16.72 -0.14 10.41
CA GLY A 719 16.03 0.17 11.65
C GLY A 719 16.94 0.24 12.88
N ASN A 720 18.26 0.35 12.70
CA ASN A 720 19.20 0.58 13.80
C ASN A 720 19.32 2.10 14.08
N PRO A 721 19.50 2.51 15.34
CA PRO A 721 19.77 3.90 15.66
C PRO A 721 21.05 4.44 14.99
N THR A 722 20.98 5.68 14.47
CA THR A 722 22.09 6.47 13.94
C THR A 722 21.92 7.96 14.25
N VAL A 723 22.89 8.81 13.87
CA VAL A 723 23.00 10.22 14.25
C VAL A 723 22.53 11.15 13.12
N GLU A 724 21.73 12.16 13.46
CA GLU A 724 21.40 13.31 12.61
C GLU A 724 21.80 14.62 13.32
N VAL A 725 22.41 15.55 12.57
CA VAL A 725 22.90 16.84 13.08
C VAL A 725 22.21 17.99 12.36
N ASP A 726 21.60 18.89 13.13
CA ASP A 726 21.01 20.15 12.66
C ASP A 726 21.93 21.34 12.96
N LEU A 727 22.33 22.04 11.91
CA LEU A 727 23.12 23.27 11.97
C LEU A 727 22.27 24.48 11.57
N TYR A 728 22.24 25.52 12.41
CA TYR A 728 21.55 26.77 12.09
C TYR A 728 22.55 27.87 11.74
N THR A 729 22.30 28.52 10.61
CA THR A 729 22.96 29.78 10.23
C THR A 729 21.92 30.86 9.93
N ALA A 730 22.35 32.08 9.65
CA ALA A 730 21.45 33.15 9.19
C ALA A 730 20.69 32.81 7.89
N LYS A 731 21.11 31.77 7.16
CA LYS A 731 20.45 31.29 5.93
C LYS A 731 19.37 30.24 6.19
N GLY A 732 19.29 29.69 7.40
CA GLY A 732 18.31 28.67 7.77
C GLY A 732 18.93 27.43 8.43
N LEU A 733 18.20 26.32 8.33
CA LEU A 733 18.56 25.02 8.91
C LEU A 733 19.21 24.12 7.84
N PHE A 734 20.33 23.48 8.21
CA PHE A 734 21.06 22.48 7.42
C PHE A 734 21.14 21.17 8.18
N ARG A 735 20.87 20.05 7.53
CA ARG A 735 20.60 18.78 8.21
C ARG A 735 21.38 17.64 7.59
N ALA A 736 22.26 17.03 8.39
CA ALA A 736 23.07 15.91 7.96
C ALA A 736 22.74 14.64 8.75
N ALA A 737 22.36 13.58 8.03
CA ALA A 737 22.11 12.25 8.59
C ALA A 737 23.24 11.30 8.22
N VAL A 738 23.83 10.63 9.21
CA VAL A 738 25.04 9.81 9.02
C VAL A 738 24.68 8.33 8.83
N PRO A 739 25.18 7.66 7.79
CA PRO A 739 24.93 6.24 7.61
C PRO A 739 25.82 5.38 8.52
N SER A 740 25.44 4.13 8.74
CA SER A 740 26.14 3.16 9.61
C SER A 740 26.49 1.85 8.90
N GLY A 741 27.59 1.23 9.31
CA GLY A 741 28.07 -0.06 8.78
C GLY A 741 27.48 -1.27 9.51
N ALA A 742 27.60 -2.46 8.91
CA ALA A 742 27.34 -3.76 9.58
C ALA A 742 28.63 -4.33 10.17
N SER A 743 29.69 -4.33 9.37
CA SER A 743 31.05 -4.68 9.76
C SER A 743 31.78 -3.42 10.22
N THR A 744 32.47 -3.50 11.36
CA THR A 744 33.39 -2.47 11.84
C THR A 744 34.80 -3.06 11.72
N GLY A 745 35.48 -2.78 10.62
CA GLY A 745 36.86 -3.23 10.43
C GLY A 745 37.76 -2.68 11.53
N VAL A 746 38.77 -3.45 11.95
CA VAL A 746 39.68 -3.09 13.06
C VAL A 746 40.42 -1.77 12.82
N HIS A 747 40.56 -1.38 11.55
CA HIS A 747 41.28 -0.18 11.11
C HIS A 747 40.38 0.99 10.68
N GLU A 748 39.05 0.83 10.76
CA GLU A 748 38.07 1.87 10.40
C GLU A 748 37.92 2.92 11.53
N ALA A 749 37.48 4.13 11.17
CA ALA A 749 36.99 5.10 12.15
C ALA A 749 35.80 4.53 12.96
N VAL A 750 35.85 4.69 14.28
CA VAL A 750 34.92 4.00 15.19
C VAL A 750 33.56 4.68 15.19
N GLU A 751 32.52 3.93 14.80
CA GLU A 751 31.14 4.31 15.06
C GLU A 751 30.83 4.14 16.56
N LEU A 752 30.58 5.24 17.26
CA LEU A 752 30.33 5.20 18.70
C LEU A 752 28.88 4.79 19.00
N ARG A 753 28.72 3.65 19.70
CA ARG A 753 27.44 3.09 20.15
C ARG A 753 27.40 2.95 21.68
N ASP A 754 26.19 2.83 22.23
CA ASP A 754 25.94 2.84 23.68
C ASP A 754 26.36 1.53 24.37
N GLY A 755 26.18 0.40 23.69
CA GLY A 755 26.52 -0.94 24.19
C GLY A 755 25.50 -1.53 25.17
N ASP A 756 24.43 -0.80 25.49
CA ASP A 756 23.38 -1.26 26.40
C ASP A 756 22.41 -2.25 25.74
N LYS A 757 22.62 -3.55 25.96
CA LYS A 757 21.79 -4.62 25.36
C LYS A 757 20.30 -4.53 25.71
N ALA A 758 19.93 -3.84 26.81
CA ALA A 758 18.53 -3.67 27.19
C ALA A 758 17.79 -2.70 26.26
N ASN A 759 18.51 -1.74 25.66
CA ASN A 759 17.96 -0.71 24.79
C ASN A 759 18.49 -0.84 23.36
N TYR A 760 17.59 -0.98 22.38
CA TYR A 760 17.95 -1.12 20.97
C TYR A 760 19.02 -2.21 20.70
N VAL A 761 19.02 -3.29 21.51
CA VAL A 761 19.97 -4.41 21.40
C VAL A 761 21.45 -3.96 21.49
N GLY A 762 21.73 -2.88 22.24
CA GLY A 762 23.08 -2.32 22.38
C GLY A 762 23.48 -1.34 21.28
N LYS A 763 22.62 -1.12 20.28
CA LYS A 763 22.91 -0.30 19.10
C LYS A 763 22.49 1.18 19.23
N GLY A 764 22.03 1.61 20.40
CA GLY A 764 21.78 3.04 20.67
C GLY A 764 23.00 3.90 20.41
N VAL A 765 22.80 5.18 20.10
CA VAL A 765 23.88 6.15 19.80
C VAL A 765 23.80 7.39 20.68
N SER A 766 23.17 7.29 21.85
CA SER A 766 22.98 8.41 22.77
C SER A 766 24.31 9.03 23.25
N LYS A 767 25.40 8.25 23.36
CA LYS A 767 26.75 8.77 23.65
C LYS A 767 27.30 9.66 22.55
N ALA A 768 27.21 9.22 21.29
CA ALA A 768 27.69 10.00 20.14
C ALA A 768 26.90 11.30 19.99
N VAL A 769 25.59 11.18 20.10
CA VAL A 769 24.61 12.27 20.26
C VAL A 769 25.09 13.23 21.37
N ASN A 770 25.28 12.76 22.61
CA ASN A 770 25.73 13.60 23.72
C ASN A 770 27.05 14.33 23.46
N ASN A 771 28.04 13.68 22.84
CA ASN A 771 29.32 14.28 22.46
C ASN A 771 29.14 15.48 21.50
N VAL A 772 28.15 15.44 20.60
CA VAL A 772 27.85 16.57 19.72
C VAL A 772 27.38 17.80 20.53
N ASN A 773 26.58 17.67 21.60
CA ASN A 773 25.95 18.85 22.26
C ASN A 773 26.89 19.43 23.29
N THR A 774 27.60 18.54 23.96
CA THR A 774 28.37 18.92 25.14
C THR A 774 29.78 19.34 24.77
N ILE A 775 30.32 18.83 23.64
CA ILE A 775 31.71 19.03 23.24
C ILE A 775 31.79 19.69 21.86
N LEU A 776 31.36 19.01 20.79
CA LEU A 776 31.63 19.46 19.41
C LEU A 776 30.92 20.78 19.08
N GLY A 777 29.62 20.87 19.38
CA GLY A 777 28.81 22.05 19.08
C GLY A 777 29.30 23.32 19.78
N PRO A 778 29.45 23.33 21.12
CA PRO A 778 29.96 24.48 21.85
C PRO A 778 31.36 24.93 21.42
N GLU A 779 32.29 23.99 21.18
CA GLU A 779 33.65 24.34 20.79
C GLU A 779 33.72 24.86 19.35
N LEU A 780 32.89 24.33 18.45
CA LEU A 780 32.78 24.85 17.08
C LEU A 780 32.23 26.29 17.06
N ILE A 781 31.22 26.60 17.89
CA ILE A 781 30.72 27.98 18.03
C ILE A 781 31.79 28.90 18.63
N LYS A 782 32.48 28.44 19.69
CA LYS A 782 33.54 29.20 20.37
C LYS A 782 34.74 29.47 19.47
N SER A 783 35.04 28.58 18.52
CA SER A 783 36.13 28.77 17.56
C SER A 783 35.93 29.98 16.64
N GLY A 784 34.68 30.41 16.44
CA GLY A 784 34.34 31.53 15.55
C GLY A 784 34.64 31.28 14.07
N LEU A 785 34.89 30.02 13.67
CA LEU A 785 35.17 29.65 12.28
C LEU A 785 33.96 29.91 11.37
N ASN A 786 34.24 30.32 10.13
CA ASN A 786 33.19 30.49 9.13
C ASN A 786 32.83 29.12 8.51
N VAL A 787 31.53 28.87 8.29
CA VAL A 787 31.04 27.62 7.66
C VAL A 787 31.65 27.31 6.28
N THR A 788 32.20 28.31 5.59
CA THR A 788 32.91 28.13 4.31
C THR A 788 34.33 27.58 4.46
N GLN A 789 34.91 27.57 5.66
CA GLN A 789 36.26 27.11 5.96
C GLN A 789 36.29 25.61 6.35
N GLN A 790 35.78 24.75 5.45
CA GLN A 790 35.59 23.31 5.73
C GLN A 790 36.82 22.61 6.30
N LYS A 791 38.02 22.90 5.76
CA LYS A 791 39.27 22.26 6.21
C LYS A 791 39.61 22.62 7.66
N GLU A 792 39.47 23.89 8.03
CA GLU A 792 39.77 24.36 9.38
C GLU A 792 38.77 23.78 10.40
N ILE A 793 37.50 23.63 9.99
CA ILE A 793 36.47 22.96 10.78
C ILE A 793 36.81 21.49 10.98
N ASP A 794 37.10 20.75 9.91
CA ASP A 794 37.43 19.32 9.99
C ASP A 794 38.71 19.09 10.82
N ASP A 795 39.75 19.92 10.64
CA ASP A 795 40.98 19.87 11.44
C ASP A 795 40.71 20.13 12.93
N LEU A 796 39.79 21.04 13.26
CA LEU A 796 39.33 21.26 14.64
C LEU A 796 38.61 20.03 15.19
N LEU A 797 37.67 19.44 14.44
CA LEU A 797 36.92 18.26 14.89
C LEU A 797 37.84 17.07 15.16
N ILE A 798 38.82 16.82 14.26
CA ILE A 798 39.83 15.77 14.42
C ILE A 798 40.69 16.03 15.66
N LYS A 799 41.11 17.28 15.88
CA LYS A 799 41.92 17.67 17.03
C LYS A 799 41.18 17.50 18.37
N LEU A 800 39.87 17.75 18.41
CA LEU A 800 39.06 17.60 19.63
C LEU A 800 38.91 16.14 20.06
N ASP A 801 38.79 15.24 19.10
CA ASP A 801 38.80 13.81 19.36
C ASP A 801 40.20 13.35 19.80
N GLY A 802 41.24 13.71 19.03
CA GLY A 802 42.64 13.44 19.37
C GLY A 802 43.05 11.96 19.30
N THR A 803 42.17 11.05 18.88
CA THR A 803 42.49 9.64 18.65
C THR A 803 42.66 9.35 17.16
N PRO A 804 43.52 8.39 16.76
CA PRO A 804 43.77 8.08 15.36
C PRO A 804 42.55 7.50 14.63
N ASN A 805 41.59 6.91 15.36
CA ASN A 805 40.40 6.25 14.81
C ASN A 805 39.09 6.94 15.21
N LYS A 806 39.12 8.18 15.71
CA LYS A 806 37.92 8.95 16.08
C LYS A 806 37.05 8.28 17.17
N GLY A 807 37.66 7.44 18.01
CA GLY A 807 36.96 6.61 18.99
C GLY A 807 36.50 7.32 20.26
N LYS A 808 37.01 8.53 20.54
CA LYS A 808 36.65 9.27 21.76
C LYS A 808 35.29 9.96 21.62
N LEU A 809 35.09 10.66 20.50
CA LEU A 809 33.87 11.41 20.20
C LEU A 809 32.93 10.63 19.27
N GLY A 810 33.47 9.72 18.46
CA GLY A 810 32.75 8.91 17.49
C GLY A 810 32.82 9.48 16.09
N ALA A 811 33.17 8.64 15.10
CA ALA A 811 33.20 9.02 13.69
C ALA A 811 31.83 9.49 13.18
N ASN A 812 30.75 8.86 13.67
CA ASN A 812 29.37 9.22 13.37
C ASN A 812 28.99 10.62 13.87
N ALA A 813 29.53 11.06 15.01
CA ALA A 813 29.32 12.43 15.51
C ALA A 813 30.08 13.47 14.68
N ILE A 814 31.37 13.20 14.41
CA ILE A 814 32.26 14.11 13.67
C ILE A 814 31.78 14.29 12.23
N LEU A 815 31.43 13.19 11.56
CA LEU A 815 30.99 13.22 10.17
C LEU A 815 29.68 14.00 10.00
N GLY A 816 28.74 13.86 10.95
CA GLY A 816 27.47 14.58 10.91
C GLY A 816 27.66 16.10 10.95
N VAL A 817 28.57 16.58 11.82
CA VAL A 817 28.93 18.01 11.87
C VAL A 817 29.63 18.44 10.59
N SER A 818 30.58 17.63 10.09
CA SER A 818 31.32 17.90 8.85
C SER A 818 30.40 18.10 7.64
N ILE A 819 29.42 17.20 7.44
CA ILE A 819 28.44 17.29 6.33
C ILE A 819 27.51 18.50 6.50
N ALA A 820 26.99 18.75 7.71
CA ALA A 820 26.11 19.89 7.96
C ALA A 820 26.80 21.23 7.65
N CYS A 821 28.09 21.34 7.98
CA CYS A 821 28.92 22.50 7.62
C CYS A 821 29.11 22.66 6.11
N VAL A 822 29.27 21.56 5.34
CA VAL A 822 29.35 21.62 3.87
C VAL A 822 28.06 22.16 3.27
N GLU A 823 26.90 21.67 3.71
CA GLU A 823 25.60 22.13 3.21
C GLU A 823 25.39 23.62 3.53
N ALA A 824 25.73 24.04 4.75
CA ALA A 824 25.69 25.44 5.16
C ALA A 824 26.66 26.32 4.37
N GLY A 825 27.89 25.84 4.13
CA GLY A 825 28.92 26.53 3.37
C GLY A 825 28.54 26.74 1.90
N ALA A 826 27.88 25.74 1.29
CA ALA A 826 27.35 25.85 -0.07
C ALA A 826 26.23 26.90 -0.16
N ALA A 827 25.30 26.89 0.79
CA ALA A 827 24.22 27.87 0.85
C ALA A 827 24.70 29.30 1.13
N GLU A 828 25.74 29.46 1.96
CA GLU A 828 26.35 30.77 2.22
C GLU A 828 27.01 31.35 0.95
N LYS A 829 27.67 30.50 0.15
CA LYS A 829 28.22 30.87 -1.16
C LYS A 829 27.16 31.04 -2.25
N GLY A 830 25.93 30.56 -2.02
CA GLY A 830 24.84 30.59 -3.01
C GLY A 830 25.09 29.66 -4.20
N VAL A 831 25.80 28.55 -3.99
CA VAL A 831 26.10 27.54 -5.02
C VAL A 831 25.56 26.16 -4.62
N PRO A 832 25.26 25.28 -5.58
CA PRO A 832 24.92 23.88 -5.28
C PRO A 832 26.03 23.14 -4.51
N VAL A 833 25.66 22.14 -3.71
CA VAL A 833 26.58 21.39 -2.83
C VAL A 833 27.72 20.73 -3.63
N TYR A 834 27.42 20.06 -4.75
CA TYR A 834 28.47 19.47 -5.60
C TYR A 834 29.48 20.49 -6.14
N GLN A 835 29.07 21.74 -6.41
CA GLN A 835 29.99 22.80 -6.86
C GLN A 835 30.88 23.28 -5.72
N HIS A 836 30.32 23.43 -4.52
CA HIS A 836 31.08 23.79 -3.33
C HIS A 836 32.13 22.71 -3.00
N LEU A 837 31.74 21.43 -3.04
CA LEU A 837 32.66 20.31 -2.85
C LEU A 837 33.74 20.25 -3.95
N ALA A 838 33.39 20.54 -5.21
CA ALA A 838 34.35 20.58 -6.31
C ALA A 838 35.39 21.68 -6.11
N GLU A 839 34.98 22.85 -5.62
CA GLU A 839 35.88 23.95 -5.26
C GLU A 839 36.85 23.52 -4.14
N LEU A 840 36.34 22.87 -3.09
CA LEU A 840 37.17 22.32 -2.00
C LEU A 840 38.17 21.28 -2.50
N ALA A 841 37.78 20.45 -3.47
CA ALA A 841 38.63 19.45 -4.11
C ALA A 841 39.53 20.02 -5.23
N GLY A 842 39.40 21.30 -5.59
CA GLY A 842 40.15 21.91 -6.69
C GLY A 842 39.78 21.38 -8.09
N VAL A 843 38.60 20.77 -8.24
CA VAL A 843 38.09 20.22 -9.50
C VAL A 843 37.32 21.29 -10.25
N LYS A 844 37.59 21.43 -11.56
CA LYS A 844 36.94 22.42 -12.43
C LYS A 844 36.03 21.74 -13.46
N PRO A 845 35.01 22.44 -13.98
CA PRO A 845 34.20 21.93 -15.09
C PRO A 845 35.06 21.59 -16.33
N PRO A 846 34.60 20.66 -17.20
CA PRO A 846 33.30 19.99 -17.18
C PRO A 846 33.19 18.91 -16.08
N TYR A 847 32.03 18.84 -15.44
CA TYR A 847 31.73 17.81 -14.43
C TYR A 847 31.46 16.45 -15.08
N VAL A 848 31.71 15.38 -14.34
CA VAL A 848 31.53 14.01 -14.82
C VAL A 848 30.35 13.36 -14.10
N MET A 849 29.36 12.88 -14.85
CA MET A 849 28.27 12.08 -14.30
C MET A 849 28.73 10.62 -14.12
N PRO A 850 28.52 10.00 -12.95
CA PRO A 850 29.09 8.68 -12.66
C PRO A 850 28.32 7.53 -13.31
N CYS A 851 29.01 6.42 -13.60
CA CYS A 851 28.38 5.15 -13.91
C CYS A 851 27.83 4.52 -12.61
N PRO A 852 26.51 4.22 -12.50
CA PRO A 852 25.96 3.57 -11.33
C PRO A 852 26.24 2.05 -11.36
N ALA A 853 26.74 1.53 -10.24
CA ALA A 853 26.81 0.10 -9.95
C ALA A 853 25.58 -0.32 -9.14
N PHE A 854 24.62 -0.97 -9.80
CA PHE A 854 23.39 -1.45 -9.17
C PHE A 854 23.60 -2.81 -8.53
N ASN A 855 23.57 -2.90 -7.20
CA ASN A 855 23.53 -4.20 -6.50
C ASN A 855 22.18 -4.88 -6.74
N VAL A 856 22.15 -5.98 -7.50
CA VAL A 856 20.90 -6.63 -7.94
C VAL A 856 20.71 -8.05 -7.43
N ILE A 857 21.78 -8.73 -6.99
CA ILE A 857 21.72 -10.03 -6.31
C ILE A 857 22.59 -9.95 -5.06
N ASN A 858 22.02 -10.30 -3.90
CA ASN A 858 22.72 -10.34 -2.63
C ASN A 858 22.97 -11.79 -2.19
N GLY A 859 24.17 -12.03 -1.66
CA GLY A 859 24.60 -13.21 -0.93
C GLY A 859 25.32 -12.81 0.35
N GLY A 860 26.29 -13.61 0.81
CA GLY A 860 27.12 -13.30 1.98
C GLY A 860 26.30 -12.97 3.23
N SER A 861 26.82 -12.13 4.11
CA SER A 861 26.13 -11.70 5.34
C SER A 861 24.90 -10.80 5.07
N HIS A 862 24.71 -10.35 3.83
CA HIS A 862 23.61 -9.48 3.39
C HIS A 862 22.35 -10.25 2.96
N ALA A 863 22.41 -11.58 2.89
CA ALA A 863 21.29 -12.45 2.53
C ALA A 863 21.34 -13.82 3.21
N GLY A 864 20.16 -14.34 3.59
CA GLY A 864 20.00 -15.67 4.21
C GLY A 864 20.08 -16.87 3.24
N ASN A 865 20.65 -16.70 2.04
CA ASN A 865 20.84 -17.77 1.06
C ASN A 865 22.23 -18.43 1.23
N LYS A 866 22.53 -19.47 0.44
CA LYS A 866 23.82 -20.19 0.48
C LYS A 866 24.97 -19.48 -0.26
N LEU A 867 24.68 -18.42 -1.01
CA LEU A 867 25.65 -17.73 -1.84
C LEU A 867 26.74 -17.10 -0.98
N ALA A 868 28.00 -17.41 -1.27
CA ALA A 868 29.14 -16.88 -0.54
C ALA A 868 29.40 -15.41 -0.87
N PHE A 869 29.47 -15.08 -2.17
CA PHE A 869 29.75 -13.73 -2.64
C PHE A 869 28.62 -12.79 -2.24
N GLN A 870 28.99 -11.60 -1.77
CA GLN A 870 28.05 -10.69 -1.13
C GLN A 870 27.14 -9.98 -2.14
N GLU A 871 27.68 -9.51 -3.27
CA GLU A 871 26.92 -8.71 -4.23
C GLU A 871 27.31 -8.96 -5.68
N PHE A 872 26.28 -8.99 -6.54
CA PHE A 872 26.46 -9.00 -7.99
C PHE A 872 25.80 -7.75 -8.55
N MET A 873 26.59 -6.96 -9.27
CA MET A 873 26.23 -5.61 -9.68
C MET A 873 26.11 -5.47 -11.20
N LEU A 874 25.17 -4.64 -11.65
CA LEU A 874 25.03 -4.23 -13.05
C LEU A 874 25.58 -2.82 -13.27
N LEU A 875 26.47 -2.67 -14.25
CA LEU A 875 27.06 -1.40 -14.65
C LEU A 875 26.63 -1.05 -16.09
N PRO A 876 25.75 -0.05 -16.30
CA PRO A 876 25.32 0.37 -17.63
C PRO A 876 26.40 1.20 -18.34
N THR A 877 27.51 0.57 -18.72
CA THR A 877 28.62 1.27 -19.40
C THR A 877 28.22 1.73 -20.81
N GLY A 878 27.34 1.03 -21.51
CA GLY A 878 26.90 1.41 -22.86
C GLY A 878 25.90 2.56 -22.93
N ALA A 879 25.58 3.22 -21.81
CA ALA A 879 24.69 4.38 -21.76
C ALA A 879 25.40 5.67 -22.20
N THR A 880 24.65 6.62 -22.75
CA THR A 880 25.17 7.93 -23.18
C THR A 880 24.98 9.04 -22.15
N SER A 881 24.08 8.82 -21.18
CA SER A 881 23.71 9.75 -20.11
C SER A 881 23.38 8.97 -18.84
N PHE A 882 23.40 9.64 -17.69
CA PHE A 882 22.99 9.06 -16.43
C PHE A 882 21.50 8.68 -16.44
N THR A 883 20.65 9.52 -17.04
CA THR A 883 19.24 9.20 -17.28
C THR A 883 19.06 7.90 -18.08
N GLU A 884 19.84 7.69 -19.14
CA GLU A 884 19.79 6.42 -19.90
C GLU A 884 20.32 5.25 -19.05
N ALA A 885 21.39 5.44 -18.27
CA ALA A 885 21.93 4.42 -17.38
C ALA A 885 20.89 3.96 -16.34
N MET A 886 20.14 4.90 -15.74
CA MET A 886 19.05 4.60 -14.82
C MET A 886 17.93 3.80 -15.48
N LYS A 887 17.56 4.13 -16.72
CA LYS A 887 16.56 3.37 -17.48
C LYS A 887 17.03 1.92 -17.71
N ILE A 888 18.26 1.75 -18.20
CA ILE A 888 18.86 0.44 -18.48
C ILE A 888 18.89 -0.41 -17.20
N GLY A 889 19.41 0.15 -16.10
CA GLY A 889 19.49 -0.56 -14.82
C GLY A 889 18.14 -0.97 -14.26
N THR A 890 17.14 -0.07 -14.31
CA THR A 890 15.80 -0.31 -13.77
C THR A 890 15.03 -1.37 -14.57
N GLU A 891 15.06 -1.30 -15.90
CA GLU A 891 14.40 -2.29 -16.76
C GLU A 891 15.04 -3.68 -16.63
N THR A 892 16.37 -3.76 -16.51
CA THR A 892 17.06 -5.03 -16.27
C THR A 892 16.77 -5.57 -14.87
N TYR A 893 16.72 -4.74 -13.83
CA TYR A 893 16.35 -5.16 -12.47
C TYR A 893 14.92 -5.74 -12.40
N HIS A 894 13.95 -5.12 -13.06
CA HIS A 894 12.59 -5.67 -13.17
C HIS A 894 12.52 -6.95 -14.01
N THR A 895 13.36 -7.07 -15.04
CA THR A 895 13.46 -8.29 -15.84
C THR A 895 14.08 -9.42 -15.05
N LEU A 896 15.15 -9.15 -14.28
CA LEU A 896 15.78 -10.09 -13.37
C LEU A 896 14.78 -10.64 -12.35
N LYS A 897 13.93 -9.78 -11.76
CA LYS A 897 12.84 -10.22 -10.87
C LYS A 897 11.94 -11.27 -11.52
N LYS A 898 11.59 -11.08 -12.80
CA LYS A 898 10.75 -12.03 -13.55
C LYS A 898 11.49 -13.33 -13.84
N VAL A 899 12.77 -13.26 -14.21
CA VAL A 899 13.62 -14.44 -14.45
C VAL A 899 13.75 -15.28 -13.18
N ILE A 900 14.09 -14.64 -12.04
CA ILE A 900 14.19 -15.32 -10.74
C ILE A 900 12.85 -15.92 -10.33
N SER A 901 11.76 -15.14 -10.44
CA SER A 901 10.43 -15.63 -10.07
C SER A 901 9.95 -16.79 -10.95
N ALA A 902 10.38 -16.84 -12.21
CA ALA A 902 10.05 -17.94 -13.12
C ALA A 902 10.86 -19.20 -12.78
N LYS A 903 12.15 -19.05 -12.45
CA LYS A 903 13.06 -20.19 -12.18
C LYS A 903 12.90 -20.78 -10.78
N TYR A 904 12.73 -19.95 -9.75
CA TYR A 904 12.72 -20.38 -8.34
C TYR A 904 11.41 -20.08 -7.61
N GLY A 905 10.43 -19.45 -8.26
CA GLY A 905 9.14 -19.09 -7.67
C GLY A 905 9.10 -17.71 -7.02
N ILE A 906 7.92 -17.31 -6.56
CA ILE A 906 7.63 -15.95 -6.06
C ILE A 906 8.41 -15.63 -4.78
N ASP A 907 8.66 -16.61 -3.91
CA ASP A 907 9.38 -16.38 -2.65
C ASP A 907 10.88 -16.09 -2.87
N ALA A 908 11.43 -16.44 -4.04
CA ALA A 908 12.83 -16.23 -4.38
C ALA A 908 13.17 -14.78 -4.78
N VAL A 909 12.17 -13.90 -4.89
CA VAL A 909 12.37 -12.46 -5.15
C VAL A 909 12.37 -11.61 -3.87
N ASN A 910 12.66 -12.24 -2.73
CA ASN A 910 12.95 -11.52 -1.49
C ASN A 910 14.17 -10.61 -1.68
N VAL A 911 14.15 -9.48 -0.96
CA VAL A 911 15.13 -8.40 -1.13
C VAL A 911 16.02 -8.32 0.10
N GLY A 912 17.34 -8.27 -0.10
CA GLY A 912 18.33 -8.09 0.96
C GLY A 912 18.39 -6.66 1.51
N ASP A 913 19.40 -6.38 2.33
CA ASP A 913 19.59 -5.09 3.00
C ASP A 913 19.74 -3.91 2.02
N GLU A 914 20.29 -4.15 0.82
CA GLU A 914 20.61 -3.11 -0.17
C GLU A 914 19.67 -3.03 -1.37
N GLY A 915 18.61 -3.83 -1.36
CA GLY A 915 17.62 -3.83 -2.45
C GLY A 915 17.79 -4.94 -3.48
N GLY A 916 18.92 -5.63 -3.54
CA GLY A 916 19.11 -6.74 -4.48
C GLY A 916 18.34 -8.00 -4.06
N PHE A 917 18.07 -8.88 -5.02
CA PHE A 917 17.33 -10.12 -4.79
C PHE A 917 18.20 -11.16 -4.11
N ALA A 918 17.61 -11.99 -3.25
CA ALA A 918 18.28 -13.09 -2.56
C ALA A 918 17.76 -14.46 -3.06
N PRO A 919 18.01 -14.85 -4.32
CA PRO A 919 17.59 -16.15 -4.83
C PRO A 919 18.36 -17.28 -4.12
N ASN A 920 17.76 -18.47 -4.08
CA ASN A 920 18.38 -19.66 -3.49
C ASN A 920 19.25 -20.39 -4.54
N VAL A 921 20.36 -19.76 -4.90
CA VAL A 921 21.37 -20.27 -5.84
C VAL A 921 22.43 -21.12 -5.13
N SER A 922 23.02 -22.06 -5.86
CA SER A 922 24.08 -22.94 -5.35
C SER A 922 25.49 -22.36 -5.40
N GLY A 923 25.73 -21.30 -6.19
CA GLY A 923 27.05 -20.70 -6.34
C GLY A 923 27.05 -19.43 -7.21
N ALA A 924 28.24 -18.85 -7.39
CA ALA A 924 28.44 -17.62 -8.15
C ALA A 924 28.14 -17.77 -9.65
N ASP A 925 28.49 -18.92 -10.24
CA ASP A 925 28.18 -19.25 -11.65
C ASP A 925 26.71 -19.07 -11.99
N GLU A 926 25.83 -19.65 -11.18
CA GLU A 926 24.39 -19.60 -11.40
C GLU A 926 23.85 -18.16 -11.28
N SER A 927 24.44 -17.35 -10.41
CA SER A 927 24.09 -15.93 -10.28
C SER A 927 24.52 -15.13 -11.51
N LEU A 928 25.71 -15.40 -12.04
CA LEU A 928 26.22 -14.77 -13.26
C LEU A 928 25.41 -15.18 -14.51
N GLU A 929 24.95 -16.43 -14.58
CA GLU A 929 24.05 -16.91 -15.62
C GLU A 929 22.69 -16.19 -15.57
N LEU A 930 22.11 -16.04 -14.36
CA LEU A 930 20.86 -15.29 -14.17
C LEU A 930 20.98 -13.83 -14.62
N LEU A 931 22.10 -13.17 -14.32
CA LEU A 931 22.35 -11.80 -14.76
C LEU A 931 22.49 -11.72 -16.27
N THR A 932 23.25 -12.63 -16.88
CA THR A 932 23.45 -12.66 -18.33
C THR A 932 22.12 -12.91 -19.06
N GLU A 933 21.30 -13.84 -18.56
CA GLU A 933 19.94 -14.10 -19.07
C GLU A 933 19.04 -12.87 -18.93
N ALA A 934 19.07 -12.18 -17.78
CA ALA A 934 18.28 -10.98 -17.56
C ALA A 934 18.70 -9.81 -18.47
N ILE A 935 20.01 -9.61 -18.68
CA ILE A 935 20.56 -8.59 -19.59
C ILE A 935 20.09 -8.86 -21.03
N SER A 936 20.19 -10.12 -21.49
CA SER A 936 19.77 -10.50 -22.84
C SER A 936 18.25 -10.33 -23.02
N LYS A 937 17.44 -10.80 -22.06
CA LYS A 937 15.97 -10.64 -22.07
C LYS A 937 15.52 -9.18 -22.01
N ALA A 938 16.27 -8.30 -21.34
CA ALA A 938 15.99 -6.87 -21.28
C ALA A 938 16.39 -6.13 -22.58
N GLY A 939 17.12 -6.77 -23.50
CA GLY A 939 17.57 -6.17 -24.76
C GLY A 939 18.78 -5.24 -24.62
N TYR A 940 19.57 -5.41 -23.54
CA TYR A 940 20.72 -4.56 -23.21
C TYR A 940 22.07 -5.29 -23.31
N GLU A 941 22.14 -6.34 -24.10
CA GLU A 941 23.36 -7.10 -24.36
C GLU A 941 24.47 -6.20 -24.94
N GLY A 942 25.68 -6.30 -24.39
CA GLY A 942 26.81 -5.43 -24.71
C GLY A 942 26.73 -4.00 -24.14
N LYS A 943 25.57 -3.57 -23.61
CA LYS A 943 25.41 -2.26 -22.95
C LYS A 943 25.60 -2.31 -21.43
N ILE A 944 25.54 -3.49 -20.83
CA ILE A 944 25.74 -3.70 -19.39
C ILE A 944 26.98 -4.57 -19.18
N LYS A 945 27.80 -4.19 -18.21
CA LYS A 945 28.90 -4.99 -17.65
C LYS A 945 28.57 -5.41 -16.23
N ILE A 946 29.29 -6.38 -15.70
CA ILE A 946 29.07 -6.93 -14.35
C ILE A 946 30.21 -6.49 -13.43
N ALA A 947 29.90 -6.21 -12.18
CA ALA A 947 30.88 -6.11 -11.11
C ALA A 947 30.50 -7.03 -9.95
N LEU A 948 31.49 -7.45 -9.17
CA LEU A 948 31.30 -8.34 -8.02
C LEU A 948 31.81 -7.66 -6.76
N ASP A 949 31.10 -7.84 -5.65
CA ASP A 949 31.60 -7.59 -4.30
C ASP A 949 31.60 -8.92 -3.57
N VAL A 950 32.80 -9.43 -3.27
CA VAL A 950 32.96 -10.76 -2.72
C VAL A 950 32.95 -10.75 -1.19
N ALA A 951 33.52 -9.71 -0.57
CA ALA A 951 33.72 -9.60 0.88
C ALA A 951 34.36 -10.86 1.48
N SER A 952 35.48 -11.31 0.91
CA SER A 952 36.09 -12.62 1.25
C SER A 952 36.52 -12.79 2.70
N SER A 953 36.73 -11.69 3.43
CA SER A 953 37.02 -11.67 4.86
C SER A 953 35.97 -12.45 5.68
N GLU A 954 34.70 -12.46 5.26
CA GLU A 954 33.60 -13.12 5.96
C GLU A 954 33.68 -14.67 5.92
N PHE A 955 34.39 -15.22 4.93
CA PHE A 955 34.54 -16.65 4.74
C PHE A 955 36.00 -17.12 4.70
N TYR A 956 36.91 -16.27 5.18
CA TYR A 956 38.31 -16.63 5.39
C TYR A 956 38.47 -17.36 6.72
N LYS A 957 39.11 -18.53 6.68
CA LYS A 957 39.31 -19.40 7.83
C LYS A 957 40.62 -20.17 7.73
N GLU A 958 41.45 -20.04 8.76
CA GLU A 958 42.71 -20.81 8.91
C GLU A 958 43.66 -20.72 7.70
N GLY A 959 43.77 -19.55 7.05
CA GLY A 959 44.64 -19.37 5.90
C GLY A 959 44.03 -19.77 4.55
N LYS A 960 42.75 -20.16 4.53
CA LYS A 960 42.01 -20.59 3.33
C LYS A 960 40.61 -19.98 3.29
N TYR A 961 39.89 -20.19 2.19
CA TYR A 961 38.58 -19.63 1.94
C TYR A 961 37.51 -20.71 1.85
N ASP A 962 36.42 -20.56 2.60
CA ASP A 962 35.31 -21.50 2.69
C ASP A 962 34.07 -20.99 1.94
N LEU A 963 33.87 -21.42 0.69
CA LEU A 963 32.72 -21.01 -0.09
C LEU A 963 31.37 -21.60 0.41
N ASP A 964 31.37 -22.50 1.39
CA ASP A 964 30.17 -23.03 2.07
C ASP A 964 30.11 -22.58 3.55
N PHE A 965 30.72 -21.45 3.92
CA PHE A 965 30.87 -20.99 5.32
C PHE A 965 29.56 -20.87 6.12
N LYS A 966 28.43 -20.67 5.42
CA LYS A 966 27.10 -20.60 6.05
C LYS A 966 26.59 -21.98 6.51
N ASN A 967 27.22 -23.06 6.08
CA ASN A 967 26.99 -24.40 6.58
C ASN A 967 27.82 -24.63 7.86
N PRO A 968 27.17 -24.86 9.02
CA PRO A 968 27.89 -25.09 10.28
C PRO A 968 28.84 -26.30 10.24
N ASN A 969 28.64 -27.22 9.30
CA ASN A 969 29.45 -28.42 9.09
C ASN A 969 30.18 -28.37 7.72
N SER A 970 30.71 -27.21 7.35
CA SER A 970 31.57 -27.03 6.18
C SER A 970 32.73 -28.04 6.19
N ASP A 971 33.01 -28.67 5.05
CA ASP A 971 34.10 -29.64 4.90
C ASP A 971 35.45 -28.93 4.69
N PRO A 972 36.42 -29.02 5.64
CA PRO A 972 37.71 -28.33 5.51
C PRO A 972 38.54 -28.79 4.31
N GLN A 973 38.26 -29.97 3.73
CA GLN A 973 38.94 -30.43 2.52
C GLN A 973 38.55 -29.63 1.28
N LYS A 974 37.41 -28.92 1.31
CA LYS A 974 36.92 -28.10 0.19
C LYS A 974 37.35 -26.64 0.29
N TRP A 975 38.02 -26.24 1.37
CA TRP A 975 38.55 -24.89 1.50
C TRP A 975 39.71 -24.70 0.55
N ILE A 976 39.65 -23.60 -0.20
CA ILE A 976 40.60 -23.27 -1.25
C ILE A 976 41.59 -22.21 -0.79
N SER A 977 42.80 -22.25 -1.31
CA SER A 977 43.84 -21.23 -1.10
C SER A 977 43.51 -19.93 -1.82
N GLY A 978 44.14 -18.82 -1.43
CA GLY A 978 44.00 -17.54 -2.13
C GLY A 978 44.39 -17.61 -3.60
N THR A 979 45.38 -18.44 -3.96
CA THR A 979 45.75 -18.67 -5.37
C THR A 979 44.68 -19.42 -6.15
N GLU A 980 44.09 -20.47 -5.58
CA GLU A 980 42.99 -21.20 -6.23
C GLU A 980 41.74 -20.32 -6.39
N LEU A 981 41.46 -19.46 -5.41
CA LEU A 981 40.37 -18.48 -5.48
C LEU A 981 40.65 -17.40 -6.54
N ALA A 982 41.90 -16.95 -6.68
CA ALA A 982 42.32 -16.05 -7.74
C ALA A 982 42.08 -16.66 -9.14
N ASP A 983 42.45 -17.92 -9.33
CA ASP A 983 42.24 -18.64 -10.60
C ASP A 983 40.75 -18.80 -10.92
N LEU A 984 39.91 -19.03 -9.90
CA LEU A 984 38.46 -19.04 -10.05
C LEU A 984 37.94 -17.69 -10.55
N TYR A 985 38.37 -16.57 -9.98
CA TYR A 985 37.97 -15.25 -10.45
C TYR A 985 38.44 -14.97 -11.88
N LEU A 986 39.67 -15.36 -12.24
CA LEU A 986 40.17 -15.22 -13.60
C LEU A 986 39.30 -16.00 -14.60
N SER A 987 38.88 -17.22 -14.23
CA SER A 987 37.95 -18.00 -15.06
C SER A 987 36.58 -17.32 -15.25
N TYR A 988 36.08 -16.61 -14.24
CA TYR A 988 34.84 -15.83 -14.36
C TYR A 988 35.00 -14.58 -15.21
N VAL A 989 36.14 -13.89 -15.10
CA VAL A 989 36.47 -12.72 -15.94
C VAL A 989 36.58 -13.10 -17.42
N GLU A 990 37.07 -14.31 -17.73
CA GLU A 990 37.12 -14.82 -19.10
C GLU A 990 35.73 -15.20 -19.63
N LYS A 991 34.87 -15.80 -18.79
CA LYS A 991 33.57 -16.33 -19.19
C LYS A 991 32.46 -15.27 -19.26
N TYR A 992 32.50 -14.26 -18.39
CA TYR A 992 31.43 -13.26 -18.23
C TYR A 992 31.97 -11.83 -18.40
N PRO A 993 31.13 -10.84 -18.74
CA PRO A 993 31.56 -9.47 -18.97
C PRO A 993 31.83 -8.71 -17.64
N ILE A 994 32.68 -9.27 -16.79
CA ILE A 994 33.08 -8.70 -15.49
C ILE A 994 34.15 -7.63 -15.74
N VAL A 995 33.99 -6.46 -15.11
CA VAL A 995 34.91 -5.32 -15.25
C VAL A 995 35.45 -4.79 -13.93
N SER A 996 34.88 -5.22 -12.79
CA SER A 996 35.35 -4.83 -11.46
C SER A 996 35.07 -5.94 -10.44
N ILE A 997 36.02 -6.19 -9.54
CA ILE A 997 35.89 -7.10 -8.40
C ILE A 997 36.34 -6.36 -7.13
N GLU A 998 35.46 -6.31 -6.14
CA GLU A 998 35.66 -5.70 -4.83
C GLU A 998 35.95 -6.80 -3.78
N ASP A 999 36.95 -6.54 -2.95
CA ASP A 999 37.41 -7.41 -1.85
C ASP A 999 37.49 -8.92 -2.19
N PRO A 1000 38.30 -9.30 -3.20
CA PRO A 1000 38.49 -10.69 -3.60
C PRO A 1000 39.14 -11.58 -2.52
N PHE A 1001 39.86 -11.01 -1.54
CA PHE A 1001 40.61 -11.72 -0.50
C PHE A 1001 40.48 -11.04 0.86
N ASP A 1002 40.89 -11.74 1.91
CA ASP A 1002 41.00 -11.16 3.26
C ASP A 1002 41.94 -9.95 3.27
N GLN A 1003 41.64 -8.98 4.13
CA GLN A 1003 42.33 -7.69 4.25
C GLN A 1003 43.84 -7.78 4.59
N ASP A 1004 44.31 -8.90 5.14
CA ASP A 1004 45.71 -9.12 5.50
C ASP A 1004 46.42 -10.18 4.62
N ASP A 1005 45.71 -10.81 3.67
CA ASP A 1005 46.27 -11.75 2.69
C ASP A 1005 46.95 -11.03 1.50
N TRP A 1006 47.98 -10.25 1.81
CA TRP A 1006 48.69 -9.41 0.82
C TRP A 1006 49.24 -10.20 -0.37
N GLU A 1007 49.64 -11.46 -0.18
CA GLU A 1007 50.19 -12.30 -1.25
C GLU A 1007 49.14 -12.61 -2.31
N ALA A 1008 47.92 -12.97 -1.90
CA ALA A 1008 46.81 -13.23 -2.83
C ALA A 1008 46.39 -11.97 -3.59
N TRP A 1009 46.30 -10.82 -2.91
CA TRP A 1009 46.00 -9.53 -3.54
C TRP A 1009 47.01 -9.17 -4.63
N ILE A 1010 48.32 -9.27 -4.34
CA ILE A 1010 49.38 -8.97 -5.31
C ILE A 1010 49.35 -9.96 -6.48
N HIS A 1011 49.16 -11.25 -6.19
CA HIS A 1011 49.06 -12.28 -7.21
C HIS A 1011 47.90 -12.02 -8.18
N PHE A 1012 46.71 -11.74 -7.65
CA PHE A 1012 45.54 -11.49 -8.49
C PHE A 1012 45.65 -10.19 -9.28
N THR A 1013 46.10 -9.10 -8.65
CA THR A 1013 46.27 -7.80 -9.33
C THR A 1013 47.29 -7.84 -10.46
N LYS A 1014 48.34 -8.66 -10.32
CA LYS A 1014 49.33 -8.85 -11.38
C LYS A 1014 48.78 -9.61 -12.60
N ASN A 1015 47.85 -10.55 -12.38
CA ASN A 1015 47.35 -11.45 -13.42
C ASN A 1015 45.98 -11.02 -14.00
N SER A 1016 45.29 -10.09 -13.36
CA SER A 1016 43.96 -9.63 -13.76
C SER A 1016 44.01 -8.41 -14.69
N SER A 1017 43.02 -8.31 -15.57
CA SER A 1017 42.83 -7.16 -16.48
C SER A 1017 41.69 -6.22 -16.06
N VAL A 1018 40.98 -6.53 -14.97
CA VAL A 1018 39.82 -5.76 -14.49
C VAL A 1018 40.19 -4.78 -13.38
N GLN A 1019 39.23 -3.97 -12.96
CA GLN A 1019 39.38 -3.17 -11.74
C GLN A 1019 39.30 -4.08 -10.51
N ILE A 1020 40.21 -3.86 -9.56
CA ILE A 1020 40.27 -4.54 -8.27
C ILE A 1020 40.16 -3.46 -7.20
N VAL A 1021 39.05 -3.51 -6.47
CA VAL A 1021 38.67 -2.49 -5.50
C VAL A 1021 38.93 -3.02 -4.10
N GLY A 1022 39.63 -2.25 -3.27
CA GLY A 1022 39.86 -2.58 -1.86
C GLY A 1022 39.00 -1.73 -0.92
N ASP A 1023 37.98 -2.33 -0.31
CA ASP A 1023 37.19 -1.71 0.78
C ASP A 1023 37.78 -2.09 2.13
N ASP A 1024 37.72 -3.36 2.55
CA ASP A 1024 38.31 -3.85 3.79
C ASP A 1024 39.85 -3.73 3.78
N LEU A 1025 40.47 -3.87 2.61
CA LEU A 1025 41.92 -3.72 2.45
C LEU A 1025 42.38 -2.30 2.80
N THR A 1026 41.63 -1.26 2.40
CA THR A 1026 42.08 0.13 2.52
C THR A 1026 41.35 0.92 3.61
N VAL A 1027 40.10 0.56 3.91
CA VAL A 1027 39.16 1.24 4.82
C VAL A 1027 39.14 2.76 4.65
N THR A 1028 39.32 3.26 3.42
CA THR A 1028 39.48 4.70 3.11
C THR A 1028 40.60 5.39 3.93
N ASN A 1029 41.52 4.63 4.54
CA ASN A 1029 42.57 5.17 5.40
C ASN A 1029 43.81 5.52 4.56
N PRO A 1030 44.28 6.79 4.56
CA PRO A 1030 45.43 7.21 3.76
C PRO A 1030 46.72 6.39 3.99
N LEU A 1031 46.96 5.86 5.19
CA LEU A 1031 48.13 5.03 5.48
C LEU A 1031 48.03 3.67 4.79
N ARG A 1032 46.87 3.01 4.88
CA ARG A 1032 46.64 1.71 4.23
C ARG A 1032 46.59 1.85 2.71
N ILE A 1033 46.01 2.94 2.20
CA ILE A 1033 46.05 3.28 0.77
C ILE A 1033 47.50 3.37 0.29
N LYS A 1034 48.39 4.09 1.02
CA LYS A 1034 49.82 4.16 0.67
C LYS A 1034 50.49 2.78 0.66
N THR A 1035 50.25 1.96 1.68
CA THR A 1035 50.81 0.60 1.72
C THR A 1035 50.30 -0.27 0.56
N ALA A 1036 49.01 -0.16 0.20
CA ALA A 1036 48.43 -0.91 -0.91
C ALA A 1036 48.96 -0.44 -2.27
N ILE A 1037 49.21 0.87 -2.43
CA ILE A 1037 49.92 1.46 -3.58
C ILE A 1037 51.34 0.89 -3.68
N GLU A 1038 52.12 0.96 -2.60
CA GLU A 1038 53.51 0.49 -2.56
C GLU A 1038 53.62 -1.00 -2.91
N LYS A 1039 52.69 -1.82 -2.39
CA LYS A 1039 52.63 -3.25 -2.65
C LYS A 1039 52.01 -3.62 -4.00
N LYS A 1040 51.35 -2.67 -4.69
CA LYS A 1040 50.54 -2.92 -5.90
C LYS A 1040 49.45 -3.98 -5.67
N ALA A 1041 48.78 -3.88 -4.52
CA ALA A 1041 47.82 -4.88 -4.07
C ALA A 1041 46.45 -4.76 -4.77
N CYS A 1042 46.04 -3.55 -5.18
CA CYS A 1042 44.81 -3.28 -5.92
C CYS A 1042 45.00 -2.03 -6.81
N ASN A 1043 43.97 -1.66 -7.59
CA ASN A 1043 44.02 -0.52 -8.52
C ASN A 1043 42.75 0.37 -8.44
N GLY A 1044 41.97 0.20 -7.37
CA GLY A 1044 40.71 0.86 -7.16
C GLY A 1044 40.45 1.10 -5.67
N LEU A 1045 40.00 2.31 -5.33
CA LEU A 1045 39.56 2.68 -3.99
C LEU A 1045 38.03 2.68 -3.92
N LEU A 1046 37.46 1.98 -2.93
CA LEU A 1046 36.08 2.22 -2.53
C LEU A 1046 36.04 3.35 -1.50
N LEU A 1047 35.48 4.49 -1.85
CA LEU A 1047 35.42 5.65 -0.98
C LEU A 1047 34.12 5.61 -0.16
N LYS A 1048 34.23 5.36 1.15
CA LYS A 1048 33.11 5.45 2.10
C LYS A 1048 33.41 6.52 3.15
N ILE A 1049 32.61 7.60 3.13
CA ILE A 1049 32.86 8.78 3.98
C ILE A 1049 32.82 8.48 5.49
N ASN A 1050 32.00 7.52 5.92
CA ASN A 1050 31.90 7.09 7.32
C ASN A 1050 33.16 6.37 7.81
N GLN A 1051 33.93 5.78 6.90
CA GLN A 1051 35.11 4.98 7.21
C GLN A 1051 36.30 5.83 7.70
N ILE A 1052 36.33 7.09 7.27
CA ILE A 1052 37.36 8.07 7.63
C ILE A 1052 36.84 9.14 8.58
N GLY A 1053 35.59 9.60 8.44
CA GLY A 1053 34.88 10.42 9.42
C GLY A 1053 34.78 11.93 9.14
N THR A 1054 35.43 12.48 8.11
CA THR A 1054 35.24 13.89 7.67
C THR A 1054 35.23 14.02 6.15
N ILE A 1055 34.64 15.10 5.63
CA ILE A 1055 34.63 15.38 4.18
C ILE A 1055 36.03 15.74 3.68
N SER A 1056 36.81 16.54 4.42
CA SER A 1056 38.17 16.92 4.01
C SER A 1056 39.10 15.70 3.90
N GLU A 1057 39.06 14.76 4.85
CA GLU A 1057 39.85 13.53 4.76
C GLU A 1057 39.36 12.62 3.62
N SER A 1058 38.04 12.58 3.35
CA SER A 1058 37.48 11.82 2.23
C SER A 1058 37.98 12.33 0.88
N ILE A 1059 38.03 13.66 0.70
CA ILE A 1059 38.59 14.29 -0.51
C ILE A 1059 40.07 13.94 -0.65
N GLN A 1060 40.85 14.02 0.43
CA GLN A 1060 42.28 13.69 0.43
C GLN A 1060 42.54 12.23 0.07
N ALA A 1061 41.76 11.29 0.62
CA ALA A 1061 41.88 9.86 0.30
C ALA A 1061 41.59 9.59 -1.18
N ALA A 1062 40.53 10.20 -1.73
CA ALA A 1062 40.21 10.08 -3.15
C ALA A 1062 41.31 10.65 -4.05
N GLN A 1063 41.84 11.84 -3.73
CA GLN A 1063 42.91 12.48 -4.49
C GLN A 1063 44.22 11.69 -4.41
N LEU A 1064 44.53 11.10 -3.25
CA LEU A 1064 45.71 10.25 -3.08
C LEU A 1064 45.63 9.04 -4.03
N ALA A 1065 44.50 8.34 -4.06
CA ALA A 1065 44.28 7.21 -4.98
C ALA A 1065 44.34 7.65 -6.45
N GLN A 1066 43.65 8.74 -6.81
CA GLN A 1066 43.69 9.28 -8.18
C GLN A 1066 45.10 9.72 -8.62
N SER A 1067 45.92 10.24 -7.70
CA SER A 1067 47.30 10.66 -8.00
C SER A 1067 48.22 9.50 -8.39
N ASP A 1068 47.93 8.29 -7.91
CA ASP A 1068 48.61 7.04 -8.31
C ASP A 1068 47.93 6.35 -9.50
N GLY A 1069 46.92 6.99 -10.10
CA GLY A 1069 46.20 6.45 -11.25
C GLY A 1069 45.16 5.38 -10.91
N TRP A 1070 44.68 5.31 -9.67
CA TRP A 1070 43.61 4.39 -9.29
C TRP A 1070 42.23 4.96 -9.65
N GLY A 1071 41.30 4.07 -10.00
CA GLY A 1071 39.88 4.38 -10.07
C GLY A 1071 39.31 4.57 -8.67
N VAL A 1072 38.33 5.46 -8.51
CA VAL A 1072 37.66 5.69 -7.22
C VAL A 1072 36.17 5.47 -7.40
N MET A 1073 35.61 4.57 -6.61
CA MET A 1073 34.18 4.29 -6.58
C MET A 1073 33.59 4.82 -5.27
N VAL A 1074 32.74 5.85 -5.36
CA VAL A 1074 32.08 6.40 -4.17
C VAL A 1074 30.94 5.46 -3.78
N SER A 1075 30.91 5.04 -2.53
CA SER A 1075 30.00 3.99 -2.07
C SER A 1075 29.16 4.38 -0.87
N HIS A 1076 28.04 3.71 -0.77
CA HIS A 1076 27.08 3.79 0.33
C HIS A 1076 27.49 2.88 1.49
N ARG A 1077 26.67 2.85 2.56
CA ARG A 1077 26.76 1.85 3.64
C ARG A 1077 25.53 0.95 3.71
N SER A 1078 25.67 -0.22 4.31
CA SER A 1078 24.56 -1.17 4.48
C SER A 1078 23.40 -0.58 5.30
N GLY A 1079 23.70 0.21 6.34
CA GLY A 1079 22.73 1.02 7.07
C GLY A 1079 22.69 2.46 6.59
N GLU A 1080 21.96 2.74 5.52
CA GLU A 1080 22.00 4.04 4.86
C GLU A 1080 20.88 4.98 5.31
N THR A 1081 21.05 6.30 5.09
CA THR A 1081 20.05 7.33 5.35
C THR A 1081 19.58 7.98 4.04
N GLU A 1082 18.52 8.79 4.10
CA GLU A 1082 18.04 9.55 2.93
C GLU A 1082 18.96 10.72 2.53
N ASN A 1083 20.03 10.97 3.28
CA ASN A 1083 21.01 12.02 2.91
C ASN A 1083 21.70 11.66 1.58
N THR A 1084 21.85 12.67 0.71
CA THR A 1084 22.31 12.49 -0.67
C THR A 1084 23.76 12.91 -0.90
N ILE A 1085 24.53 13.24 0.14
CA ILE A 1085 25.87 13.86 0.03
C ILE A 1085 26.83 13.08 -0.89
N ILE A 1086 26.74 11.75 -0.94
CA ILE A 1086 27.63 10.94 -1.80
C ILE A 1086 27.35 11.14 -3.30
N ALA A 1087 26.11 11.51 -3.67
CA ALA A 1087 25.74 11.89 -5.04
C ALA A 1087 26.40 13.22 -5.46
N ASP A 1088 26.44 14.19 -4.55
CA ASP A 1088 27.17 15.44 -4.77
C ASP A 1088 28.69 15.20 -4.81
N LEU A 1089 29.20 14.38 -3.89
CA LEU A 1089 30.63 14.11 -3.74
C LEU A 1089 31.22 13.39 -4.97
N VAL A 1090 30.51 12.42 -5.56
CA VAL A 1090 31.01 11.69 -6.73
C VAL A 1090 31.17 12.60 -7.96
N VAL A 1091 30.24 13.55 -8.15
CA VAL A 1091 30.30 14.54 -9.24
C VAL A 1091 31.39 15.57 -8.93
N ALA A 1092 31.49 16.00 -7.67
CA ALA A 1092 32.48 16.97 -7.21
C ALA A 1092 33.93 16.49 -7.39
N LEU A 1093 34.19 15.22 -7.07
CA LEU A 1093 35.52 14.59 -7.21
C LEU A 1093 35.80 14.10 -8.64
N GLY A 1094 34.77 14.03 -9.50
CA GLY A 1094 34.90 13.55 -10.88
C GLY A 1094 35.38 12.10 -10.97
N THR A 1095 35.06 11.25 -9.99
CA THR A 1095 35.59 9.87 -9.94
C THR A 1095 34.97 8.95 -11.00
N GLY A 1096 33.75 9.28 -11.45
CA GLY A 1096 33.07 8.59 -12.54
C GLY A 1096 32.37 7.28 -12.16
N GLN A 1097 32.37 6.87 -10.89
CA GLN A 1097 31.73 5.63 -10.43
C GLN A 1097 31.00 5.82 -9.09
N ILE A 1098 29.77 5.32 -9.00
CA ILE A 1098 29.00 5.31 -7.75
C ILE A 1098 28.37 3.93 -7.50
N LYS A 1099 28.52 3.41 -6.28
CA LYS A 1099 27.82 2.21 -5.80
C LYS A 1099 26.74 2.65 -4.81
N THR A 1100 25.47 2.51 -5.16
CA THR A 1100 24.34 2.95 -4.29
C THR A 1100 23.13 2.01 -4.30
N GLY A 1101 23.39 0.70 -4.36
CA GLY A 1101 22.38 -0.34 -4.17
C GLY A 1101 21.38 -0.48 -5.34
N ALA A 1102 20.33 -1.28 -5.15
CA ALA A 1102 19.29 -1.46 -6.17
C ALA A 1102 18.30 -0.28 -6.19
N PRO A 1103 17.63 0.00 -7.33
CA PRO A 1103 16.62 1.05 -7.44
C PRO A 1103 15.26 0.62 -6.82
N ALA A 1104 15.28 0.16 -5.57
CA ALA A 1104 14.12 -0.45 -4.90
C ALA A 1104 13.75 0.17 -3.54
N ARG A 1105 14.70 0.81 -2.84
CA ARG A 1105 14.49 1.41 -1.52
C ARG A 1105 14.70 2.94 -1.53
N SER A 1106 14.00 3.69 -0.68
CA SER A 1106 13.94 5.16 -0.76
C SER A 1106 15.30 5.81 -0.54
N GLU A 1107 16.10 5.32 0.40
CA GLU A 1107 17.43 5.84 0.74
C GLU A 1107 18.46 5.69 -0.40
N ARG A 1108 18.28 4.65 -1.23
CA ARG A 1108 19.09 4.38 -2.43
C ARG A 1108 18.63 5.27 -3.58
N VAL A 1109 17.32 5.26 -3.82
CA VAL A 1109 16.67 6.05 -4.86
C VAL A 1109 16.84 7.55 -4.66
N ALA A 1110 16.95 8.03 -3.41
CA ALA A 1110 17.23 9.44 -3.10
C ALA A 1110 18.55 9.92 -3.75
N LYS A 1111 19.61 9.11 -3.68
CA LYS A 1111 20.93 9.42 -4.25
C LYS A 1111 20.90 9.37 -5.78
N TYR A 1112 20.21 8.38 -6.37
CA TYR A 1112 19.97 8.32 -7.82
C TYR A 1112 19.18 9.56 -8.32
N ASN A 1113 18.15 9.96 -7.59
CA ASN A 1113 17.36 11.15 -7.93
C ASN A 1113 18.15 12.45 -7.78
N ALA A 1114 19.04 12.54 -6.80
CA ALA A 1114 19.97 13.67 -6.69
C ALA A 1114 20.88 13.77 -7.92
N LEU A 1115 21.45 12.65 -8.38
CA LEU A 1115 22.27 12.62 -9.60
C LEU A 1115 21.46 13.00 -10.86
N LEU A 1116 20.19 12.62 -10.97
CA LEU A 1116 19.32 13.06 -12.07
C LEU A 1116 19.07 14.57 -12.06
N ARG A 1117 18.93 15.19 -10.87
CA ARG A 1117 18.82 16.65 -10.73
C ARG A 1117 20.11 17.34 -11.11
N ILE A 1118 21.25 16.84 -10.60
CA ILE A 1118 22.57 17.36 -10.95
C ILE A 1118 22.80 17.26 -12.47
N GLU A 1119 22.44 16.14 -13.11
CA GLU A 1119 22.54 15.98 -14.58
C GLU A 1119 21.76 17.07 -15.34
N ASP A 1120 20.54 17.40 -14.89
CA ASP A 1120 19.73 18.45 -15.51
C ASP A 1120 20.33 19.85 -15.27
N GLU A 1121 20.89 20.11 -14.08
CA GLU A 1121 21.56 21.38 -13.73
C GLU A 1121 22.84 21.61 -14.54
N VAL A 1122 23.65 20.56 -14.75
CA VAL A 1122 24.91 20.66 -15.52
C VAL A 1122 24.70 20.50 -17.03
N LYS A 1123 23.46 20.33 -17.48
CA LYS A 1123 23.14 20.12 -18.90
C LYS A 1123 23.58 21.31 -19.74
N GLY A 1124 24.40 21.05 -20.76
CA GLY A 1124 24.96 22.09 -21.62
C GLY A 1124 26.23 22.78 -21.10
N SER A 1125 26.72 22.41 -19.91
CA SER A 1125 28.03 22.87 -19.39
C SER A 1125 29.24 22.12 -19.97
N GLY A 1126 29.00 21.15 -20.86
CA GLY A 1126 30.02 20.22 -21.35
C GLY A 1126 30.20 18.97 -20.47
N ALA A 1127 29.40 18.82 -19.41
CA ALA A 1127 29.36 17.62 -18.60
C ALA A 1127 29.02 16.37 -19.43
N PHE A 1128 29.61 15.23 -19.07
CA PHE A 1128 29.41 13.96 -19.78
C PHE A 1128 29.34 12.78 -18.82
N TYR A 1129 28.73 11.69 -19.29
CA TYR A 1129 28.62 10.44 -18.55
C TYR A 1129 29.92 9.63 -18.64
N ALA A 1130 30.41 9.16 -17.49
CA ALA A 1130 31.69 8.46 -17.38
C ALA A 1130 31.75 7.15 -18.17
N SER A 1131 30.65 6.40 -18.27
CA SER A 1131 30.67 5.07 -18.89
C SER A 1131 31.72 4.18 -18.18
N ASP A 1132 32.52 3.45 -18.94
CA ASP A 1132 33.70 2.68 -18.58
C ASP A 1132 34.96 3.53 -18.34
N LYS A 1133 34.97 4.83 -18.66
CA LYS A 1133 36.17 5.68 -18.56
C LYS A 1133 36.66 5.90 -17.13
N GLY A 1134 35.78 5.68 -16.14
CA GLY A 1134 36.12 5.74 -14.72
C GLY A 1134 36.77 4.46 -14.18
N LEU A 1135 36.72 3.34 -14.92
CA LEU A 1135 37.25 2.05 -14.50
C LEU A 1135 38.78 1.98 -14.73
N SER A 1136 39.49 1.38 -13.78
CA SER A 1136 40.86 0.91 -13.99
C SER A 1136 40.85 -0.38 -14.81
N ALA A 1137 41.90 -0.64 -15.58
CA ALA A 1137 42.06 -1.89 -16.33
C ALA A 1137 43.47 -2.46 -16.13
N GLY A 1138 43.60 -3.42 -15.21
CA GLY A 1138 44.90 -3.94 -14.77
C GLY A 1138 45.78 -2.81 -14.22
N LEU A 1139 47.00 -2.65 -14.75
CA LEU A 1139 47.90 -1.54 -14.36
C LEU A 1139 47.60 -0.22 -15.09
N THR A 1140 46.54 -0.17 -15.90
CA THR A 1140 46.18 1.03 -16.68
C THR A 1140 45.24 1.92 -15.87
N ALA A 1141 45.65 3.17 -15.66
CA ALA A 1141 44.82 4.18 -15.01
C ALA A 1141 43.52 4.48 -15.81
N PRO A 1142 42.43 4.86 -15.12
CA PRO A 1142 41.18 5.30 -15.74
C PRO A 1142 41.41 6.35 -16.83
N ALA A 1143 40.64 6.25 -17.91
CA ALA A 1143 40.71 7.21 -19.01
C ALA A 1143 40.33 8.64 -18.56
N LEU A 1144 39.53 8.79 -17.49
CA LEU A 1144 39.23 10.08 -16.88
C LEU A 1144 40.47 10.79 -16.28
N LEU A 1145 41.48 10.04 -15.85
CA LEU A 1145 42.70 10.58 -15.24
C LEU A 1145 43.81 10.87 -16.26
N LYS A 1146 43.69 10.33 -17.48
CA LYS A 1146 44.61 10.61 -18.59
C LYS A 1146 44.33 12.01 -19.14
N LYS A 1147 45.01 13.02 -18.55
CA LYS A 1147 45.01 14.41 -19.04
C LYS A 1147 45.88 14.57 -20.28
#